data_AF-A0A7V5ESN3-F1
#
_entry.id   AF-A0A7V5ESN3-F1
#
_cell.length_a   1.000
_cell.length_b   1.000
_cell.length_c   1.000
_cell.angle_alpha   90.00
_cell.angle_beta   90.00
_cell.angle_gamma   90.00
#
_symmetry.space_group_name_H-M   'P 1'
#
loop_
_entity.id
_entity.type
_entity.pdbx_description
1 polymer ?
#
loop_
_entity_poly.entity_id
_entity_poly.type
_entity_poly.pdbx_seq_one_letter_code
_entity_poly.pdbx_strand_id
1 'polypeptide(L)'
;MASGQLFCFAAEPEVFSQEMPMKPLRRIAVILWALFLAIGWLWTAWPARGAPSCTSLFFSEYIEGSGYNKGVEIFNGTGEEVDLAGYEIHIYRNGSNHADRQIPLAGVLPHGDVFVVAHSSASFAADLKTNALDFNGDDGVALVKDGVILDFIGDTLGDPGAEWGSGDTSTKDNTLRRRPEVTAGDANPNDPFDPAIEWVGYPKDVFDGLGWHVADCVGPDASPSPTPTATPTPLPQGVFINEYMPAPPSGQQEYIELYNVNDFPVDLSGWQLDDAEGGTRPYTLPAGTIIPPRGFLLFQRNFGLNNQGDLVRLLTPDGQVLDSHAYPRARKGGAWSRMGDAAPAWTEKYPPSPGQPNRPAVLEFRGHLYQGAPPDRDQPLADHNIGLYGFDHPDESDARWLANGYVRRDGSYTIHFDTTQGLYLYYMLRPAPRPGFTWSGASSPNGEVIPPSRIRFTVPASGVYSDNDFWMAPLPPTPTPLPSPFVAINEIMPAPKTIDFDGDGEATFMDEYIELYNPTDTAIDLGGWWLDDKADGGSTPWQIPPGTIIPARGFLLFFRKDTGIALNNDTDSVRLLTPDQRTEADRFDYAWTRGDVPWSRAEDGVGAWTDTYPPSPGGPNLPPAETPTPTPTPTPTSTPTPTITPTPTPSPTSVPPQFITLNECLPAPKTVDFNHDGQVNSLDEYIELYNPNPFPVALAGWALDDRAEGGSRPWPLPDDTIIPAHGFLLFFRAETGIALNNDADSVRLLAPDGREVDAFTYTQTASDTPWSRMEDGVGTWTMDYPPSPGGPNLAPTPTPTPLPPPPPNQIALNEVLPAPKAKDWDGDGVAGYLDEWVELYYWGDAAANIGGWRLWRGPLGPDGLPTGFFYQFPPNTIIQPHSYPLIFRAESGLALPASRGSLHLVRPEGAGWQVVDSFVWERFPGYDRSFSRYPDGVGPWFRIFVTPGRPNRPFPTPTPGLPPASSPGPEASPSQIYPIQAAYQFPPETRITVEGVVTVPPDTFHPRVIIIQDTSAGLMVYLRRGQYPPLEEGQRVRVSGYLKDFRGQREIVLSSPKWLVRLGEGPAIKPLFLRTGLVTEAHMAQLLRVAGKVTQVTAEAVWLDDGSGPVRVEPPRRASWRLPFVEPGMTLSAIGVLSRVDDRLFIQLRRAEDISPPPGMLPVTGGAVKRPLPARGFVRYPGFRISCRLP
;
A
#
# COMPACT_ATOMS: atom_id res chain seq x y z
N MET A 1 -33.52 -73.48 31.78
CA MET A 1 -34.01 -74.01 30.49
C MET A 1 -34.95 -72.98 29.92
N ALA A 2 -34.76 -72.55 28.68
CA ALA A 2 -34.34 -73.37 27.53
C ALA A 2 -33.84 -72.46 26.39
N SER A 3 -32.89 -72.75 25.48
CA SER A 3 -32.21 -73.98 25.01
C SER A 3 -31.44 -73.59 23.72
N GLY A 4 -30.22 -74.00 23.36
CA GLY A 4 -29.16 -74.85 23.92
C GLY A 4 -27.89 -74.68 23.02
N GLN A 5 -26.66 -74.97 23.43
CA GLN A 5 -26.17 -75.61 24.65
C GLN A 5 -25.25 -74.65 25.43
N LEU A 6 -25.40 -74.53 26.76
CA LEU A 6 -25.05 -75.49 27.82
C LEU A 6 -23.53 -75.51 28.07
N PHE A 7 -23.18 -75.00 29.26
CA PHE A 7 -22.06 -75.40 30.14
C PHE A 7 -20.67 -74.83 29.82
N CYS A 8 -19.83 -74.40 30.78
CA CYS A 8 -19.92 -74.42 32.25
C CYS A 8 -18.93 -73.41 32.87
N PHE A 9 -19.43 -72.65 33.84
CA PHE A 9 -18.89 -72.38 35.19
C PHE A 9 -17.40 -72.10 35.48
N ALA A 10 -17.27 -71.07 36.35
CA ALA A 10 -16.48 -71.00 37.59
C ALA A 10 -14.96 -70.87 37.47
N ALA A 11 -14.27 -70.17 38.36
CA ALA A 11 -14.62 -69.88 39.74
C ALA A 11 -14.18 -68.50 40.21
N GLU A 12 -15.01 -68.04 41.13
CA GLU A 12 -14.94 -66.91 42.03
C GLU A 12 -13.66 -66.84 42.89
N PRO A 13 -13.46 -65.66 43.53
CA PRO A 13 -12.26 -65.25 44.26
C PRO A 13 -12.33 -65.73 45.71
N GLU A 14 -11.30 -65.46 46.53
CA GLU A 14 -11.56 -65.24 47.95
C GLU A 14 -10.42 -64.58 48.74
N VAL A 15 -10.85 -63.70 49.65
CA VAL A 15 -10.37 -63.46 51.02
C VAL A 15 -9.35 -62.33 51.22
N PHE A 16 -9.83 -61.12 51.57
CA PHE A 16 -10.18 -60.57 52.92
C PHE A 16 -9.00 -59.72 53.40
N SER A 17 -9.11 -58.61 54.14
CA SER A 17 -10.10 -58.01 55.03
C SER A 17 -9.81 -56.47 55.01
N GLN A 18 -10.50 -55.51 55.61
CA GLN A 18 -11.39 -55.47 56.77
C GLN A 18 -12.05 -54.08 56.85
N GLU A 19 -13.36 -54.07 57.06
CA GLU A 19 -14.19 -53.19 57.91
C GLU A 19 -13.75 -51.74 58.28
N MET A 20 -14.48 -50.76 57.69
CA MET A 20 -15.35 -49.72 58.31
C MET A 20 -15.20 -49.40 59.83
N PRO A 21 -15.40 -48.12 60.28
CA PRO A 21 -16.73 -47.49 60.24
C PRO A 21 -16.83 -45.97 60.05
N MET A 22 -18.02 -45.58 59.57
CA MET A 22 -18.52 -44.23 59.32
C MET A 22 -18.99 -43.48 60.59
N LYS A 23 -18.86 -42.14 60.55
CA LYS A 23 -19.90 -41.08 60.70
C LYS A 23 -19.33 -39.85 61.46
N PRO A 24 -19.92 -38.65 61.35
CA PRO A 24 -21.16 -38.29 60.64
C PRO A 24 -20.96 -37.10 59.67
N LEU A 25 -21.93 -36.88 58.78
CA LEU A 25 -22.65 -35.60 58.65
C LEU A 25 -23.20 -35.44 57.23
N ARG A 26 -24.51 -35.66 57.18
CA ARG A 26 -25.42 -35.03 56.23
C ARG A 26 -25.15 -33.52 56.23
N ARG A 27 -24.34 -33.04 55.29
CA ARG A 27 -24.35 -31.66 54.73
C ARG A 27 -23.37 -31.45 53.56
N ILE A 28 -22.48 -32.39 53.24
CA ILE A 28 -21.44 -32.19 52.21
C ILE A 28 -21.71 -32.92 50.87
N ALA A 29 -22.61 -33.91 50.82
CA ALA A 29 -22.83 -34.70 49.60
C ALA A 29 -23.64 -34.00 48.48
N VAL A 30 -24.25 -32.84 48.75
CA VAL A 30 -24.82 -31.96 47.71
C VAL A 30 -23.79 -30.92 47.23
N ILE A 31 -22.71 -30.69 47.99
CA ILE A 31 -21.60 -29.80 47.62
C ILE A 31 -20.52 -30.58 46.82
N LEU A 32 -20.33 -31.88 47.09
CA LEU A 32 -19.32 -32.68 46.37
C LEU A 32 -19.78 -33.29 45.04
N TRP A 33 -21.08 -33.29 44.72
CA TRP A 33 -21.58 -33.60 43.37
C TRP A 33 -21.61 -32.38 42.45
N ALA A 34 -21.55 -31.15 42.99
CA ALA A 34 -21.25 -29.93 42.24
C ALA A 34 -19.74 -29.77 41.95
N LEU A 35 -18.88 -30.46 42.71
CA LEU A 35 -17.41 -30.43 42.54
C LEU A 35 -16.86 -31.51 41.60
N PHE A 36 -17.65 -32.50 41.16
CA PHE A 36 -17.22 -33.50 40.16
C PHE A 36 -17.72 -33.23 38.73
N LEU A 37 -18.51 -32.18 38.52
CA LEU A 37 -18.72 -31.52 37.22
C LEU A 37 -17.81 -30.28 37.04
N ALA A 38 -16.93 -30.00 38.02
CA ALA A 38 -16.01 -28.87 38.04
C ALA A 38 -14.51 -29.26 37.96
N ILE A 39 -14.18 -30.55 37.78
CA ILE A 39 -12.78 -31.04 37.69
C ILE A 39 -12.56 -31.82 36.36
N GLY A 40 -13.39 -31.50 35.36
CA GLY A 40 -13.29 -32.02 34.00
C GLY A 40 -12.97 -30.96 32.96
N TRP A 41 -12.60 -29.73 33.33
CA TRP A 41 -12.23 -28.64 32.42
C TRP A 41 -11.36 -27.62 33.17
N LEU A 42 -10.07 -27.93 33.34
CA LEU A 42 -9.03 -26.95 33.68
C LEU A 42 -7.74 -27.39 32.98
N TRP A 43 -7.78 -27.41 31.65
CA TRP A 43 -6.67 -26.89 30.88
C TRP A 43 -6.96 -25.40 30.75
N THR A 44 -6.60 -24.61 31.78
CA THR A 44 -6.54 -23.17 31.64
C THR A 44 -5.43 -22.86 30.67
N ALA A 45 -5.80 -22.37 29.49
CA ALA A 45 -4.90 -21.68 28.59
C ALA A 45 -4.12 -20.63 29.40
N TRP A 46 -2.79 -20.72 29.37
CA TRP A 46 -1.94 -19.60 29.78
C TRP A 46 -2.40 -18.35 29.01
N PRO A 47 -2.47 -17.16 29.65
CA PRO A 47 -2.56 -15.94 28.87
C PRO A 47 -1.31 -15.88 27.99
N ALA A 48 -1.51 -15.78 26.68
CA ALA A 48 -0.43 -15.47 25.76
C ALA A 48 0.16 -14.11 26.19
N ARG A 49 1.43 -14.10 26.62
CA ARG A 49 2.21 -12.86 26.64
C ARG A 49 2.10 -12.23 25.24
N GLY A 50 1.88 -10.91 25.17
CA GLY A 50 2.15 -10.18 23.94
C GLY A 50 3.57 -10.53 23.50
N ALA A 51 3.74 -10.89 22.23
CA ALA A 51 5.06 -11.21 21.74
C ALA A 51 5.96 -9.96 21.89
N PRO A 52 7.22 -10.11 22.33
CA PRO A 52 8.22 -9.03 22.41
C PRO A 52 8.23 -8.13 21.17
N SER A 53 8.75 -6.89 21.26
CA SER A 53 8.93 -6.04 20.09
C SER A 53 10.40 -5.88 19.69
N CYS A 54 10.66 -5.95 18.38
CA CYS A 54 11.95 -5.60 17.79
C CYS A 54 11.84 -4.16 17.29
N THR A 55 12.68 -3.26 17.79
CA THR A 55 12.59 -1.81 17.51
C THR A 55 13.80 -1.26 16.76
N SER A 56 14.87 -2.06 16.61
CA SER A 56 16.09 -1.71 15.89
C SER A 56 16.68 -2.91 15.13
N LEU A 57 17.62 -2.64 14.21
CA LEU A 57 18.44 -3.68 13.60
C LEU A 57 19.44 -4.24 14.62
N PHE A 58 19.72 -5.54 14.54
CA PHE A 58 20.73 -6.20 15.38
C PHE A 58 21.42 -7.34 14.63
N PHE A 59 22.56 -7.82 15.13
CA PHE A 59 23.26 -8.94 14.52
C PHE A 59 22.55 -10.27 14.81
N SER A 60 22.25 -11.02 13.76
CA SER A 60 21.65 -12.36 13.86
C SER A 60 22.64 -13.50 13.71
N GLU A 61 23.79 -13.27 13.08
CA GLU A 61 24.86 -14.27 12.94
C GLU A 61 26.24 -13.61 12.91
N TYR A 62 27.23 -14.24 13.53
CA TYR A 62 28.64 -13.85 13.54
C TYR A 62 29.49 -15.06 13.17
N ILE A 63 30.46 -14.87 12.28
CA ILE A 63 31.30 -15.95 11.75
C ILE A 63 32.77 -15.57 11.88
N GLU A 64 33.49 -16.31 12.72
CA GLU A 64 34.95 -16.39 12.67
C GLU A 64 35.40 -17.78 12.18
N GLY A 65 35.37 -17.99 10.87
CA GLY A 65 35.78 -19.22 10.21
C GLY A 65 37.26 -19.31 9.86
N SER A 66 37.63 -20.33 9.08
CA SER A 66 39.00 -20.55 8.62
C SER A 66 39.48 -19.48 7.65
N GLY A 67 40.72 -19.02 7.86
CA GLY A 67 41.31 -17.95 7.07
C GLY A 67 40.43 -16.70 7.05
N TYR A 68 39.93 -16.36 5.87
CA TYR A 68 39.10 -15.19 5.59
C TYR A 68 37.60 -15.48 5.54
N ASN A 69 37.13 -16.64 6.02
CA ASN A 69 35.71 -16.84 6.27
C ASN A 69 35.30 -15.99 7.49
N LYS A 70 35.17 -14.69 7.29
CA LYS A 70 34.72 -13.72 8.29
C LYS A 70 33.41 -13.11 7.82
N GLY A 71 32.40 -13.04 8.68
CA GLY A 71 31.09 -12.54 8.31
C GLY A 71 30.24 -12.12 9.50
N VAL A 72 29.32 -11.19 9.26
CA VAL A 72 28.22 -10.84 10.16
C VAL A 72 26.93 -10.72 9.37
N GLU A 73 25.81 -11.08 9.98
CA GLU A 73 24.46 -10.95 9.44
C GLU A 73 23.66 -9.99 10.33
N ILE A 74 22.94 -9.07 9.71
CA ILE A 74 22.09 -8.08 10.38
C ILE A 74 20.64 -8.41 10.08
N PHE A 75 19.79 -8.52 11.10
CA PHE A 75 18.36 -8.79 10.95
C PHE A 75 17.50 -7.54 11.14
N ASN A 76 16.46 -7.41 10.31
CA ASN A 76 15.44 -6.39 10.48
C ASN A 76 14.14 -6.96 11.08
N GLY A 77 13.98 -6.79 12.39
CA GLY A 77 12.74 -7.12 13.11
C GLY A 77 11.76 -5.96 13.28
N THR A 78 12.04 -4.76 12.77
CA THR A 78 11.40 -3.50 13.23
C THR A 78 9.91 -3.33 12.91
N GLY A 79 9.34 -4.24 12.12
CA GLY A 79 7.98 -4.13 11.58
C GLY A 79 7.91 -3.43 10.23
N GLU A 80 8.93 -2.66 9.85
CA GLU A 80 8.97 -1.87 8.62
C GLU A 80 10.30 -2.04 7.87
N GLU A 81 10.36 -1.59 6.62
CA GLU A 81 11.58 -1.56 5.81
C GLU A 81 12.57 -0.50 6.34
N VAL A 82 13.87 -0.82 6.36
CA VAL A 82 14.93 0.08 6.87
C VAL A 82 15.93 0.43 5.77
N ASP A 83 16.14 1.72 5.52
CA ASP A 83 17.26 2.21 4.72
C ASP A 83 18.57 2.10 5.53
N LEU A 84 19.56 1.40 4.97
CA LEU A 84 20.87 1.20 5.58
C LEU A 84 21.80 2.42 5.40
N ALA A 85 21.36 3.50 4.75
CA ALA A 85 22.10 4.76 4.71
C ALA A 85 22.38 5.27 6.13
N GLY A 86 23.66 5.55 6.44
CA GLY A 86 24.11 5.97 7.78
C GLY A 86 24.27 4.82 8.79
N TYR A 87 24.01 3.57 8.39
CA TYR A 87 24.43 2.40 9.16
C TYR A 87 25.87 2.02 8.80
N GLU A 88 26.64 1.61 9.80
CA GLU A 88 28.04 1.20 9.65
C GLU A 88 28.35 0.00 10.55
N ILE A 89 29.27 -0.87 10.12
CA ILE A 89 29.91 -1.86 10.99
C ILE A 89 31.24 -1.29 11.47
N HIS A 90 31.43 -1.25 12.79
CA HIS A 90 32.67 -0.79 13.41
C HIS A 90 33.44 -1.97 14.01
N ILE A 91 34.76 -2.01 13.82
CA ILE A 91 35.64 -3.06 14.38
C ILE A 91 36.56 -2.45 15.44
N TYR A 92 36.59 -3.08 16.61
CA TYR A 92 37.35 -2.66 17.79
C TYR A 92 38.44 -3.68 18.07
N ARG A 93 39.70 -3.30 17.84
CA ARG A 93 40.83 -4.25 17.87
C ARG A 93 41.22 -4.68 19.28
N ASN A 94 41.34 -5.99 19.53
CA ASN A 94 41.86 -6.57 20.79
C ASN A 94 41.25 -5.93 22.06
N GLY A 95 39.91 -5.81 22.13
CA GLY A 95 39.20 -5.18 23.25
C GLY A 95 39.41 -3.66 23.39
N SER A 96 39.82 -2.96 22.33
CA SER A 96 39.93 -1.49 22.27
C SER A 96 38.58 -0.82 22.53
N ASN A 97 38.59 0.35 23.17
CA ASN A 97 37.40 1.20 23.33
C ASN A 97 37.19 2.22 22.20
N HIS A 98 37.96 2.09 21.12
CA HIS A 98 37.83 2.91 19.90
C HIS A 98 37.81 2.02 18.66
N ALA A 99 36.94 2.39 17.71
CA ALA A 99 36.85 1.72 16.43
C ALA A 99 38.12 1.97 15.60
N ASP A 100 38.77 0.89 15.18
CA ASP A 100 39.90 0.91 14.25
C ASP A 100 39.41 1.05 12.81
N ARG A 101 38.23 0.47 12.53
CA ARG A 101 37.68 0.39 11.18
C ARG A 101 36.18 0.58 11.15
N GLN A 102 35.71 1.23 10.09
CA GLN A 102 34.31 1.51 9.81
C GLN A 102 33.97 1.02 8.40
N ILE A 103 32.83 0.36 8.27
CA ILE A 103 32.35 -0.21 7.01
C ILE A 103 30.95 0.34 6.77
N PRO A 104 30.77 1.31 5.86
CA PRO A 104 29.46 1.87 5.57
C PRO A 104 28.58 0.83 4.89
N LEU A 105 27.32 0.79 5.29
CA LEU A 105 26.26 0.00 4.68
C LEU A 105 25.43 0.90 3.75
N ALA A 106 24.76 0.27 2.80
CA ALA A 106 23.88 0.95 1.86
C ALA A 106 22.87 -0.04 1.29
N GLY A 107 21.76 0.49 0.80
CA GLY A 107 20.65 -0.29 0.32
C GLY A 107 19.55 -0.38 1.36
N VAL A 108 18.55 -1.18 1.05
CA VAL A 108 17.30 -1.23 1.78
C VAL A 108 17.10 -2.64 2.30
N LEU A 109 16.75 -2.75 3.58
CA LEU A 109 16.55 -4.02 4.27
C LEU A 109 15.08 -4.18 4.68
N PRO A 110 14.29 -5.00 3.98
CA PRO A 110 12.88 -5.23 4.31
C PRO A 110 12.66 -5.85 5.70
N HIS A 111 11.49 -5.62 6.29
CA HIS A 111 11.09 -6.29 7.53
C HIS A 111 11.11 -7.82 7.36
N GLY A 112 11.70 -8.51 8.35
CA GLY A 112 11.85 -9.96 8.38
C GLY A 112 12.98 -10.49 7.50
N ASP A 113 13.72 -9.61 6.82
CA ASP A 113 14.88 -9.97 6.00
C ASP A 113 16.20 -9.71 6.74
N VAL A 114 17.30 -10.18 6.15
CA VAL A 114 18.67 -10.00 6.68
C VAL A 114 19.63 -9.39 5.66
N PHE A 115 20.69 -8.75 6.15
CA PHE A 115 21.79 -8.23 5.34
C PHE A 115 23.12 -8.86 5.77
N VAL A 116 23.75 -9.62 4.87
CA VAL A 116 24.99 -10.36 5.13
C VAL A 116 26.20 -9.56 4.66
N VAL A 117 27.14 -9.28 5.56
CA VAL A 117 28.43 -8.66 5.27
C VAL A 117 29.55 -9.67 5.48
N ALA A 118 30.43 -9.84 4.49
CA ALA A 118 31.52 -10.81 4.57
C ALA A 118 32.86 -10.24 4.10
N HIS A 119 33.94 -10.86 4.54
CA HIS A 119 35.25 -10.57 3.97
C HIS A 119 35.28 -10.93 2.47
N SER A 120 36.01 -10.17 1.66
CA SER A 120 36.05 -10.35 0.19
C SER A 120 36.43 -11.76 -0.26
N SER A 121 37.28 -12.42 0.54
CA SER A 121 37.81 -13.77 0.32
C SER A 121 37.03 -14.86 1.05
N ALA A 122 35.89 -14.52 1.68
CA ALA A 122 35.00 -15.50 2.28
C ALA A 122 34.43 -16.44 1.20
N SER A 123 34.36 -17.72 1.54
CA SER A 123 33.90 -18.79 0.65
C SER A 123 32.37 -18.84 0.46
N PHE A 124 31.61 -18.14 1.31
CA PHE A 124 30.16 -18.03 1.26
C PHE A 124 29.68 -16.75 0.54
N ALA A 125 28.40 -16.70 0.17
CA ALA A 125 27.76 -15.55 -0.46
C ALA A 125 27.38 -14.49 0.58
N ALA A 126 27.36 -13.22 0.18
CA ALA A 126 27.03 -12.09 1.04
C ALA A 126 26.48 -10.93 0.19
N ASP A 127 25.69 -10.06 0.80
CA ASP A 127 25.16 -8.84 0.18
C ASP A 127 26.25 -7.79 -0.02
N LEU A 128 27.18 -7.71 0.94
CA LEU A 128 28.37 -6.88 0.86
C LEU A 128 29.63 -7.72 1.11
N LYS A 129 30.56 -7.71 0.14
CA LYS A 129 31.90 -8.28 0.30
C LYS A 129 32.95 -7.19 0.37
N THR A 130 33.77 -7.19 1.42
CA THR A 130 34.78 -6.15 1.64
C THR A 130 36.07 -6.69 2.25
N ASN A 131 37.23 -6.12 1.92
CA ASN A 131 38.48 -6.43 2.63
C ASN A 131 38.53 -5.82 4.04
N ALA A 132 37.54 -4.99 4.39
CA ALA A 132 37.50 -4.29 5.65
C ALA A 132 36.94 -5.09 6.82
N LEU A 133 36.28 -6.23 6.53
CA LEU A 133 35.76 -7.11 7.57
C LEU A 133 36.82 -8.12 7.99
N ASP A 134 37.85 -7.65 8.70
CA ASP A 134 39.06 -8.39 9.03
C ASP A 134 39.28 -8.58 10.54
N PHE A 135 38.21 -8.94 11.26
CA PHE A 135 38.24 -9.23 12.70
C PHE A 135 38.72 -10.66 13.03
N ASN A 136 39.17 -10.87 14.26
CA ASN A 136 39.39 -12.20 14.88
C ASN A 136 38.80 -12.25 16.30
N GLY A 137 38.93 -13.38 16.99
CA GLY A 137 38.13 -13.68 18.20
C GLY A 137 38.22 -12.69 19.36
N ASP A 138 39.27 -11.88 19.44
CA ASP A 138 39.49 -10.83 20.45
C ASP A 138 39.12 -9.41 19.96
N ASP A 139 38.55 -9.29 18.76
CA ASP A 139 38.07 -8.03 18.20
C ASP A 139 36.56 -7.87 18.40
N GLY A 140 36.16 -6.71 18.93
CA GLY A 140 34.75 -6.33 19.05
C GLY A 140 34.17 -5.89 17.71
N VAL A 141 32.89 -6.19 17.47
CA VAL A 141 32.18 -5.80 16.24
C VAL A 141 30.85 -5.13 16.60
N ALA A 142 30.69 -3.88 16.19
CA ALA A 142 29.51 -3.08 16.51
C ALA A 142 28.70 -2.74 15.25
N LEU A 143 27.37 -2.75 15.39
CA LEU A 143 26.43 -2.15 14.44
C LEU A 143 26.13 -0.74 14.91
N VAL A 144 26.37 0.26 14.07
CA VAL A 144 26.26 1.68 14.43
C VAL A 144 25.34 2.39 13.47
N LYS A 145 24.44 3.23 13.97
CA LYS A 145 23.59 4.13 13.18
C LYS A 145 23.83 5.57 13.61
N ASP A 146 24.32 6.40 12.70
CA ASP A 146 24.57 7.83 12.93
C ASP A 146 25.39 8.11 14.22
N GLY A 147 26.33 7.22 14.53
CA GLY A 147 27.21 7.29 15.70
C GLY A 147 26.69 6.60 16.97
N VAL A 148 25.46 6.06 16.97
CA VAL A 148 24.87 5.30 18.09
C VAL A 148 25.08 3.80 17.86
N ILE A 149 25.64 3.09 18.85
CA ILE A 149 25.77 1.62 18.83
C ILE A 149 24.38 1.02 19.06
N LEU A 150 23.97 0.12 18.18
CA LEU A 150 22.70 -0.61 18.25
C LEU A 150 22.88 -2.06 18.71
N ASP A 151 24.03 -2.66 18.39
CA ASP A 151 24.42 -3.99 18.83
C ASP A 151 25.95 -4.09 18.85
N PHE A 152 26.51 -4.82 19.80
CA PHE A 152 27.95 -4.98 20.00
C PHE A 152 28.27 -6.43 20.37
N ILE A 153 29.09 -7.08 19.55
CA ILE A 153 29.64 -8.41 19.82
C ILE A 153 31.01 -8.22 20.44
N GLY A 154 31.17 -8.59 21.71
CA GLY A 154 32.37 -8.33 22.52
C GLY A 154 32.13 -7.22 23.55
N ASP A 155 33.20 -6.77 24.20
CA ASP A 155 33.15 -5.63 25.13
C ASP A 155 34.43 -4.78 25.07
N THR A 156 34.43 -3.66 25.78
CA THR A 156 35.56 -2.71 25.86
C THR A 156 36.18 -2.65 27.25
N LEU A 157 35.97 -3.67 28.08
CA LEU A 157 36.49 -3.76 29.46
C LEU A 157 37.97 -4.17 29.52
N GLY A 158 38.58 -4.42 28.36
CA GLY A 158 39.98 -4.79 28.19
C GLY A 158 40.13 -5.95 27.22
N ASP A 159 41.37 -6.30 26.88
CA ASP A 159 41.68 -7.42 26.01
C ASP A 159 41.17 -8.75 26.60
N PRO A 160 40.26 -9.48 25.92
CA PRO A 160 39.73 -10.77 26.39
C PRO A 160 40.76 -11.91 26.24
N GLY A 161 41.95 -11.63 25.71
CA GLY A 161 43.05 -12.54 25.52
C GLY A 161 43.08 -13.13 24.12
N ALA A 162 42.13 -14.01 23.79
CA ALA A 162 42.03 -14.57 22.44
C ALA A 162 40.59 -14.66 21.93
N GLU A 163 39.61 -14.61 22.85
CA GLU A 163 38.21 -14.85 22.58
C GLU A 163 37.34 -14.39 23.76
N TRP A 164 36.10 -13.99 23.48
CA TRP A 164 35.02 -14.02 24.46
C TRP A 164 34.34 -15.39 24.43
N GLY A 165 33.82 -15.83 25.58
CA GLY A 165 33.14 -17.12 25.73
C GLY A 165 34.08 -18.33 25.75
N SER A 166 33.53 -19.51 25.49
CA SER A 166 34.31 -20.76 25.44
C SER A 166 33.55 -21.86 24.68
N GLY A 167 34.27 -22.88 24.22
CA GLY A 167 33.67 -24.00 23.47
C GLY A 167 33.11 -23.56 22.12
N ASP A 168 31.96 -24.08 21.72
CA ASP A 168 31.30 -23.68 20.47
C ASP A 168 30.65 -22.28 20.59
N THR A 169 30.35 -21.83 21.82
CA THR A 169 29.90 -20.47 22.15
C THR A 169 31.09 -19.59 22.49
N SER A 170 32.03 -19.48 21.55
CA SER A 170 33.17 -18.57 21.65
C SER A 170 33.25 -17.72 20.39
N THR A 171 33.70 -16.48 20.49
CA THR A 171 33.95 -15.64 19.30
C THR A 171 35.10 -16.18 18.45
N LYS A 172 35.98 -17.00 19.01
CA LYS A 172 37.09 -17.57 18.26
C LYS A 172 36.74 -18.84 17.51
N ASP A 173 37.09 -18.87 16.23
CA ASP A 173 37.07 -20.08 15.41
C ASP A 173 35.68 -20.77 15.37
N ASN A 174 34.59 -20.01 15.50
CA ASN A 174 33.23 -20.52 15.55
C ASN A 174 32.24 -19.65 14.77
N THR A 175 31.05 -20.19 14.57
CA THR A 175 29.88 -19.45 14.12
C THR A 175 28.93 -19.27 15.30
N LEU A 176 28.49 -18.04 15.55
CA LEU A 176 27.51 -17.71 16.59
C LEU A 176 26.21 -17.27 15.91
N ARG A 177 25.07 -17.84 16.30
CA ARG A 177 23.73 -17.40 15.87
C ARG A 177 22.94 -16.86 17.02
N ARG A 178 22.33 -15.70 16.83
CA ARG A 178 21.47 -15.06 17.82
C ARG A 178 20.28 -15.98 18.08
N ARG A 179 19.91 -16.14 19.35
CA ARG A 179 18.75 -16.92 19.76
C ARG A 179 17.46 -16.21 19.32
N PRO A 180 16.41 -16.94 18.88
CA PRO A 180 15.14 -16.32 18.51
C PRO A 180 14.52 -15.48 19.62
N GLU A 181 14.73 -15.84 20.88
CA GLU A 181 14.18 -15.11 22.03
C GLU A 181 14.84 -13.75 22.25
N VAL A 182 15.91 -13.41 21.53
CA VAL A 182 16.62 -12.13 21.62
C VAL A 182 16.07 -11.17 20.57
N THR A 183 15.50 -10.08 21.03
CA THR A 183 14.65 -9.20 20.21
C THR A 183 15.21 -7.78 20.07
N ALA A 184 16.42 -7.56 20.60
CA ALA A 184 17.18 -6.33 20.46
C ALA A 184 18.69 -6.64 20.50
N GLY A 185 19.49 -5.76 19.91
CA GLY A 185 20.94 -5.79 20.00
C GLY A 185 21.43 -5.38 21.40
N ASP A 186 22.63 -5.81 21.77
CA ASP A 186 23.31 -5.31 22.97
C ASP A 186 24.02 -3.99 22.62
N ALA A 187 23.39 -2.87 22.98
CA ALA A 187 23.91 -1.55 22.66
C ALA A 187 25.05 -1.07 23.58
N ASN A 188 25.39 -1.82 24.65
CA ASN A 188 26.34 -1.38 25.65
C ASN A 188 27.71 -2.05 25.48
N PRO A 189 28.75 -1.34 25.03
CA PRO A 189 30.09 -1.91 24.92
C PRO A 189 30.84 -1.98 26.26
N ASN A 190 30.26 -1.50 27.36
CA ASN A 190 30.95 -1.31 28.64
C ASN A 190 30.55 -2.31 29.73
N ASP A 191 29.82 -3.37 29.39
CA ASP A 191 29.55 -4.50 30.27
C ASP A 191 30.13 -5.80 29.71
N PRO A 192 30.37 -6.82 30.57
CA PRO A 192 31.06 -8.03 30.14
C PRO A 192 30.25 -8.82 29.10
N PHE A 193 30.86 -9.15 27.97
CA PHE A 193 30.20 -9.95 26.94
C PHE A 193 30.38 -11.45 27.18
N ASP A 194 29.26 -12.14 27.43
CA ASP A 194 29.20 -13.61 27.46
C ASP A 194 28.29 -14.12 26.32
N PRO A 195 28.86 -14.66 25.23
CA PRO A 195 28.07 -15.12 24.09
C PRO A 195 27.12 -16.27 24.45
N ALA A 196 27.33 -17.02 25.54
CA ALA A 196 26.44 -18.12 25.92
C ALA A 196 25.01 -17.67 26.29
N ILE A 197 24.84 -16.39 26.64
CA ILE A 197 23.57 -15.79 27.06
C ILE A 197 22.63 -15.64 25.85
N GLU A 198 23.10 -14.96 24.80
CA GLU A 198 22.25 -14.54 23.67
C GLU A 198 22.49 -15.36 22.40
N TRP A 199 23.56 -16.15 22.34
CA TRP A 199 23.98 -16.84 21.14
C TRP A 199 23.95 -18.36 21.31
N VAL A 200 23.73 -19.05 20.19
CA VAL A 200 23.95 -20.47 20.01
C VAL A 200 25.22 -20.63 19.18
N GLY A 201 26.18 -21.38 19.74
CA GLY A 201 27.47 -21.64 19.12
C GLY A 201 27.46 -22.85 18.20
N TYR A 202 28.16 -22.73 17.08
CA TYR A 202 28.37 -23.79 16.10
C TYR A 202 29.86 -23.90 15.76
N PRO A 203 30.32 -25.10 15.35
CA PRO A 203 31.71 -25.30 14.95
C PRO A 203 32.14 -24.35 13.83
N LYS A 204 33.46 -24.16 13.75
CA LYS A 204 34.12 -23.46 12.65
C LYS A 204 33.58 -23.81 11.26
N ASP A 205 33.43 -22.78 10.42
CA ASP A 205 33.03 -22.87 9.01
C ASP A 205 31.61 -23.43 8.78
N VAL A 206 30.70 -23.19 9.72
CA VAL A 206 29.27 -23.46 9.55
C VAL A 206 28.58 -22.19 9.03
N PHE A 207 28.03 -22.23 7.82
CA PHE A 207 27.44 -21.07 7.12
C PHE A 207 25.99 -21.27 6.73
N ASP A 208 25.38 -22.39 7.13
CA ASP A 208 24.03 -22.74 6.70
C ASP A 208 22.99 -21.73 7.21
N GLY A 209 23.27 -21.04 8.31
CA GLY A 209 22.50 -19.96 8.94
C GLY A 209 22.24 -18.73 8.11
N LEU A 210 23.13 -18.41 7.18
CA LEU A 210 23.12 -17.12 6.50
C LEU A 210 21.91 -16.94 5.57
N GLY A 211 21.43 -15.72 5.49
CA GLY A 211 20.32 -15.27 4.66
C GLY A 211 18.95 -15.38 5.31
N TRP A 212 18.83 -15.60 6.63
CA TRP A 212 17.56 -15.54 7.36
C TRP A 212 17.77 -15.53 8.88
N HIS A 213 16.84 -14.93 9.61
CA HIS A 213 16.76 -15.06 11.06
C HIS A 213 15.28 -15.09 11.49
N VAL A 214 15.00 -15.73 12.62
CA VAL A 214 13.68 -15.69 13.25
C VAL A 214 13.88 -15.14 14.65
N ALA A 215 13.21 -14.05 14.95
CA ALA A 215 13.11 -13.49 16.29
C ALA A 215 11.67 -13.67 16.80
N ASP A 216 11.51 -14.00 18.08
CA ASP A 216 10.24 -14.15 18.79
C ASP A 216 9.68 -12.75 19.14
N CYS A 217 9.64 -11.86 18.15
CA CYS A 217 9.12 -10.52 18.28
C CYS A 217 8.17 -10.17 17.13
N VAL A 218 7.28 -9.23 17.39
CA VAL A 218 6.49 -8.51 16.40
C VAL A 218 6.99 -7.07 16.43
N GLY A 219 7.23 -6.46 15.27
CA GLY A 219 7.53 -5.01 15.25
C GLY A 219 6.47 -4.24 16.06
N PRO A 220 6.80 -3.09 16.66
CA PRO A 220 5.78 -2.20 17.21
C PRO A 220 4.73 -1.98 16.11
N ASP A 221 3.49 -2.39 16.40
CA ASP A 221 2.34 -2.55 15.48
C ASP A 221 2.21 -3.87 14.71
N ALA A 222 1.61 -4.87 15.38
CA ALA A 222 0.81 -5.90 14.73
C ALA A 222 -0.67 -5.81 15.17
N SER A 223 -1.36 -4.75 14.72
CA SER A 223 -2.83 -4.66 14.62
C SER A 223 -3.16 -4.10 13.23
N PRO A 224 -4.15 -4.65 12.50
CA PRO A 224 -4.30 -4.39 11.07
C PRO A 224 -4.91 -2.99 10.83
N SER A 225 -4.04 -1.98 10.78
CA SER A 225 -4.28 -0.74 10.04
C SER A 225 -3.61 -0.90 8.66
N PRO A 226 -4.21 -0.44 7.55
CA PRO A 226 -3.65 -0.67 6.23
C PRO A 226 -2.32 0.09 6.08
N THR A 227 -1.21 -0.63 6.17
CA THR A 227 0.07 -0.13 5.67
C THR A 227 -0.10 0.20 4.19
N PRO A 228 0.20 1.44 3.73
CA PRO A 228 0.31 1.71 2.32
C PRO A 228 1.40 0.79 1.77
N THR A 229 1.00 -0.08 0.85
CA THR A 229 1.91 -0.99 0.16
C THR A 229 3.02 -0.16 -0.47
N ALA A 230 4.26 -0.32 0.00
CA ALA A 230 5.44 -0.01 -0.79
C ALA A 230 5.30 -0.82 -2.08
N THR A 231 4.88 -0.12 -3.13
CA THR A 231 4.84 -0.68 -4.46
C THR A 231 6.30 -1.02 -4.79
N PRO A 232 6.65 -2.27 -5.15
CA PRO A 232 7.99 -2.56 -5.62
C PRO A 232 8.23 -1.58 -6.76
N THR A 233 9.23 -0.67 -6.69
CA THR A 233 9.40 0.36 -7.71
C THR A 233 9.38 -0.34 -9.08
N PRO A 234 8.26 -0.28 -9.81
CA PRO A 234 8.27 -0.80 -11.15
C PRO A 234 9.19 0.17 -11.88
N LEU A 235 10.01 -0.32 -12.82
CA LEU A 235 10.54 0.54 -13.87
C LEU A 235 9.43 1.54 -14.23
N PRO A 236 9.60 2.86 -14.12
CA PRO A 236 8.48 3.79 -14.14
C PRO A 236 7.74 3.71 -15.47
N GLN A 237 6.76 2.82 -15.51
CA GLN A 237 5.80 2.74 -16.58
C GLN A 237 4.82 3.87 -16.32
N GLY A 238 4.57 4.67 -17.34
CA GLY A 238 3.72 5.84 -17.23
C GLY A 238 4.42 7.18 -17.48
N VAL A 239 5.73 7.21 -17.73
CA VAL A 239 6.40 8.42 -18.24
C VAL A 239 6.62 8.30 -19.75
N PHE A 240 6.07 9.23 -20.52
CA PHE A 240 6.12 9.23 -21.98
C PHE A 240 6.73 10.51 -22.50
N ILE A 241 7.38 10.44 -23.66
CA ILE A 241 7.64 11.63 -24.48
C ILE A 241 6.29 12.14 -24.93
N ASN A 242 5.91 13.35 -24.54
CA ASN A 242 4.58 13.89 -24.79
C ASN A 242 4.54 14.83 -25.99
N GLU A 243 5.55 15.71 -26.08
CA GLU A 243 5.70 16.68 -27.15
C GLU A 243 7.19 16.97 -27.39
N TYR A 244 7.60 17.23 -28.63
CA TYR A 244 8.94 17.70 -28.92
C TYR A 244 9.01 18.55 -30.20
N MET A 245 9.98 19.47 -30.26
CA MET A 245 10.17 20.38 -31.40
C MET A 245 11.57 20.26 -31.99
N PRO A 246 11.72 19.60 -33.15
CA PRO A 246 13.02 19.45 -33.82
C PRO A 246 13.50 20.71 -34.54
N ALA A 247 12.57 21.54 -35.06
CA ALA A 247 12.91 22.66 -35.95
C ALA A 247 12.45 24.01 -35.37
N PRO A 248 13.05 24.49 -34.27
CA PRO A 248 12.61 25.72 -33.62
C PRO A 248 12.71 26.98 -34.53
N PRO A 249 11.88 28.02 -34.30
CA PRO A 249 12.05 29.33 -34.91
C PRO A 249 13.43 29.95 -34.61
N SER A 250 13.84 30.93 -35.41
CA SER A 250 15.16 31.57 -35.27
C SER A 250 15.32 32.19 -33.87
N GLY A 251 16.30 31.71 -33.10
CA GLY A 251 16.58 32.19 -31.74
C GLY A 251 15.98 31.33 -30.61
N GLN A 252 15.28 30.24 -30.93
CA GLN A 252 14.77 29.26 -29.95
C GLN A 252 15.58 27.94 -30.01
N GLN A 253 15.50 27.15 -28.93
CA GLN A 253 16.14 25.82 -28.82
C GLN A 253 15.15 24.69 -29.14
N GLU A 254 15.66 23.51 -29.45
CA GLU A 254 14.83 22.30 -29.51
C GLU A 254 14.30 22.02 -28.09
N TYR A 255 13.19 21.30 -28.01
CA TYR A 255 12.70 20.82 -26.73
C TYR A 255 12.14 19.41 -26.82
N ILE A 256 12.19 18.72 -25.68
CA ILE A 256 11.51 17.46 -25.43
C ILE A 256 10.72 17.65 -24.13
N GLU A 257 9.45 17.33 -24.16
CA GLU A 257 8.54 17.31 -23.03
C GLU A 257 8.23 15.87 -22.63
N LEU A 258 8.29 15.59 -21.34
CA LEU A 258 7.85 14.33 -20.75
C LEU A 258 6.51 14.55 -20.02
N TYR A 259 5.64 13.55 -20.06
CA TYR A 259 4.39 13.52 -19.29
C TYR A 259 4.30 12.26 -18.44
N ASN A 260 3.93 12.42 -17.17
CA ASN A 260 3.69 11.34 -16.23
C ASN A 260 2.18 11.04 -16.15
N VAL A 261 1.73 9.89 -16.65
CA VAL A 261 0.32 9.46 -16.59
C VAL A 261 -0.08 8.97 -15.21
N ASN A 262 0.90 8.68 -14.36
CA ASN A 262 0.64 8.15 -13.02
C ASN A 262 -0.02 9.21 -12.14
N ASP A 263 -0.69 8.73 -11.09
CA ASP A 263 -1.22 9.50 -9.97
C ASP A 263 -0.20 9.68 -8.83
N PHE A 264 1.05 9.27 -9.03
CA PHE A 264 2.19 9.46 -8.13
C PHE A 264 3.40 10.12 -8.85
N PRO A 265 4.28 10.85 -8.13
CA PRO A 265 5.49 11.44 -8.71
C PRO A 265 6.51 10.36 -9.12
N VAL A 266 7.31 10.62 -10.15
CA VAL A 266 8.35 9.69 -10.64
C VAL A 266 9.72 10.36 -10.61
N ASP A 267 10.69 9.74 -9.96
CA ASP A 267 12.09 10.16 -10.01
C ASP A 267 12.76 9.71 -11.32
N LEU A 268 13.23 10.69 -12.09
CA LEU A 268 13.91 10.53 -13.36
C LEU A 268 15.44 10.69 -13.23
N SER A 269 15.98 10.69 -12.01
CA SER A 269 17.41 10.80 -11.74
C SER A 269 18.22 9.79 -12.56
N GLY A 270 19.16 10.30 -13.36
CA GLY A 270 20.03 9.47 -14.18
C GLY A 270 19.42 8.95 -15.47
N TRP A 271 18.13 9.17 -15.73
CA TRP A 271 17.50 8.86 -17.03
C TRP A 271 18.11 9.69 -18.14
N GLN A 272 17.90 9.32 -19.40
CA GLN A 272 18.53 10.00 -20.52
C GLN A 272 17.56 10.34 -21.65
N LEU A 273 17.71 11.54 -22.22
CA LEU A 273 17.05 11.99 -23.44
C LEU A 273 18.04 11.95 -24.59
N ASP A 274 17.69 11.29 -25.68
CA ASP A 274 18.64 11.01 -26.77
C ASP A 274 18.00 11.14 -28.16
N ASP A 275 18.85 11.39 -29.15
CA ASP A 275 18.52 11.18 -30.55
C ASP A 275 18.74 9.70 -30.94
N ALA A 276 18.85 9.39 -32.24
CA ALA A 276 19.06 8.02 -32.70
C ALA A 276 20.35 7.40 -32.14
N GLU A 277 20.39 6.07 -31.99
CA GLU A 277 21.56 5.36 -31.45
C GLU A 277 22.83 5.63 -32.30
N GLY A 278 23.87 6.16 -31.65
CA GLY A 278 25.11 6.56 -32.33
C GLY A 278 25.08 7.97 -32.94
N GLY A 279 24.04 8.75 -32.65
CA GLY A 279 23.90 10.17 -32.96
C GLY A 279 24.69 11.07 -32.00
N THR A 280 24.04 12.07 -31.43
CA THR A 280 24.64 12.91 -30.39
C THR A 280 24.76 12.16 -29.06
N ARG A 281 25.35 12.82 -28.05
CA ARG A 281 25.53 12.19 -26.73
C ARG A 281 24.20 12.30 -25.95
N PRO A 282 23.68 11.20 -25.37
CA PRO A 282 22.48 11.24 -24.55
C PRO A 282 22.60 12.28 -23.43
N TYR A 283 21.54 13.05 -23.22
CA TYR A 283 21.43 13.98 -22.13
C TYR A 283 20.92 13.28 -20.87
N THR A 284 21.81 13.04 -19.92
CA THR A 284 21.46 12.51 -18.60
C THR A 284 20.77 13.55 -17.73
N LEU A 285 19.61 13.21 -17.21
CA LEU A 285 18.82 14.01 -16.28
C LEU A 285 19.52 14.07 -14.91
N PRO A 286 19.65 15.26 -14.28
CA PRO A 286 20.31 15.42 -12.98
C PRO A 286 19.66 14.60 -11.86
N ALA A 287 20.42 14.31 -10.80
CA ALA A 287 19.86 13.74 -9.57
C ALA A 287 18.83 14.71 -8.96
N GLY A 288 17.73 14.17 -8.43
CA GLY A 288 16.58 14.91 -7.92
C GLY A 288 15.60 15.40 -8.99
N THR A 289 15.70 14.91 -10.24
CA THR A 289 14.73 15.28 -11.30
C THR A 289 13.44 14.49 -11.11
N ILE A 290 12.42 15.07 -10.49
CA ILE A 290 11.15 14.38 -10.24
C ILE A 290 10.04 14.98 -11.11
N ILE A 291 9.29 14.13 -11.84
CA ILE A 291 8.08 14.53 -12.57
C ILE A 291 6.83 14.27 -11.70
N PRO A 292 5.99 15.27 -11.40
CA PRO A 292 4.84 15.09 -10.53
C PRO A 292 3.74 14.19 -11.14
N PRO A 293 2.79 13.68 -10.34
CA PRO A 293 1.60 13.01 -10.84
C PRO A 293 0.90 13.84 -11.91
N ARG A 294 0.49 13.23 -13.03
CA ARG A 294 -0.20 13.95 -14.13
C ARG A 294 0.57 15.19 -14.61
N GLY A 295 1.88 15.26 -14.36
CA GLY A 295 2.71 16.43 -14.57
C GLY A 295 3.53 16.38 -15.86
N PHE A 296 4.06 17.53 -16.27
CA PHE A 296 4.91 17.70 -17.44
C PHE A 296 6.31 18.18 -17.02
N LEU A 297 7.36 17.68 -17.66
CA LEU A 297 8.70 18.26 -17.57
C LEU A 297 9.22 18.64 -18.95
N LEU A 298 9.56 19.91 -19.10
CA LEU A 298 10.07 20.48 -20.35
C LEU A 298 11.59 20.62 -20.30
N PHE A 299 12.29 20.02 -21.26
CA PHE A 299 13.74 20.15 -21.40
C PHE A 299 14.05 20.91 -22.69
N GLN A 300 14.66 22.10 -22.56
CA GLN A 300 15.03 22.95 -23.70
C GLN A 300 16.55 22.98 -23.87
N ARG A 301 17.03 22.47 -25.01
CA ARG A 301 18.45 22.46 -25.38
C ARG A 301 18.61 21.99 -26.83
N ASN A 302 19.83 21.99 -27.35
CA ASN A 302 20.11 21.29 -28.59
C ASN A 302 20.30 19.79 -28.29
N PHE A 303 19.36 18.97 -28.76
CA PHE A 303 19.38 17.51 -28.67
C PHE A 303 19.89 16.86 -29.97
N GLY A 304 20.12 17.64 -31.03
CA GLY A 304 20.61 17.13 -32.31
C GLY A 304 19.52 16.52 -33.19
N LEU A 305 18.26 16.89 -32.97
CA LEU A 305 17.12 16.33 -33.70
C LEU A 305 17.12 16.78 -35.18
N ASN A 306 17.28 15.83 -36.11
CA ASN A 306 17.44 16.14 -37.52
C ASN A 306 16.14 16.61 -38.22
N ASN A 307 16.20 17.72 -38.94
CA ASN A 307 15.04 18.31 -39.64
C ASN A 307 14.52 17.48 -40.84
N GLN A 308 15.33 16.58 -41.39
CA GLN A 308 14.98 15.69 -42.51
C GLN A 308 14.46 14.32 -42.04
N GLY A 309 14.19 14.20 -40.74
CA GLY A 309 13.70 12.99 -40.08
C GLY A 309 14.74 12.40 -39.14
N ASP A 310 14.28 11.91 -38.00
CA ASP A 310 15.10 11.37 -36.92
C ASP A 310 14.28 10.51 -35.95
N LEU A 311 14.92 10.06 -34.88
CA LEU A 311 14.34 9.36 -33.74
C LEU A 311 14.60 10.15 -32.45
N VAL A 312 13.56 10.37 -31.64
CA VAL A 312 13.70 10.84 -30.25
C VAL A 312 13.46 9.68 -29.29
N ARG A 313 14.25 9.57 -28.21
CA ARG A 313 14.18 8.46 -27.24
C ARG A 313 14.30 8.92 -25.80
N LEU A 314 13.57 8.23 -24.92
CA LEU A 314 13.68 8.29 -23.46
C LEU A 314 14.30 6.99 -22.96
N LEU A 315 15.35 7.10 -22.16
CA LEU A 315 16.15 5.98 -21.68
C LEU A 315 16.23 5.97 -20.14
N THR A 316 16.28 4.79 -19.53
CA THR A 316 16.61 4.60 -18.11
C THR A 316 18.10 4.84 -17.82
N PRO A 317 18.52 4.93 -16.54
CA PRO A 317 19.94 5.11 -16.18
C PRO A 317 20.87 3.99 -16.67
N ASP A 318 20.34 2.77 -16.82
CA ASP A 318 21.05 1.61 -17.37
C ASP A 318 20.98 1.53 -18.91
N GLY A 319 20.36 2.52 -19.58
CA GLY A 319 20.33 2.68 -21.03
C GLY A 319 19.22 1.91 -21.76
N GLN A 320 18.17 1.45 -21.07
CA GLN A 320 17.00 0.83 -21.71
C GLN A 320 16.06 1.89 -22.28
N VAL A 321 15.56 1.70 -23.50
CA VAL A 321 14.58 2.62 -24.11
C VAL A 321 13.19 2.39 -23.52
N LEU A 322 12.61 3.42 -22.91
CA LEU A 322 11.25 3.40 -22.35
C LEU A 322 10.20 3.90 -23.34
N ASP A 323 10.51 4.96 -24.07
CA ASP A 323 9.61 5.53 -25.09
C ASP A 323 10.43 6.11 -26.25
N SER A 324 9.85 6.11 -27.45
CA SER A 324 10.50 6.68 -28.62
C SER A 324 9.51 7.03 -29.71
N HIS A 325 9.87 8.01 -30.54
CA HIS A 325 9.09 8.36 -31.72
C HIS A 325 9.99 8.73 -32.90
N ALA A 326 9.72 8.12 -34.05
CA ALA A 326 10.41 8.42 -35.31
C ALA A 326 9.55 9.38 -36.14
N TYR A 327 10.16 10.45 -36.64
CA TYR A 327 9.46 11.42 -37.48
C TYR A 327 10.15 11.57 -38.85
N PRO A 328 9.39 11.73 -39.94
CA PRO A 328 9.95 11.72 -41.29
C PRO A 328 10.53 13.06 -41.74
N ARG A 329 10.06 14.18 -41.17
CA ARG A 329 10.51 15.55 -41.45
C ARG A 329 9.95 16.49 -40.38
N ALA A 330 10.67 17.55 -40.05
CA ALA A 330 10.18 18.60 -39.17
C ALA A 330 9.77 19.87 -39.94
N ARG A 331 8.63 20.46 -39.58
CA ARG A 331 8.25 21.82 -39.99
C ARG A 331 8.89 22.86 -39.08
N LYS A 332 9.37 23.96 -39.66
CA LYS A 332 9.90 25.08 -38.90
C LYS A 332 8.82 25.67 -37.99
N GLY A 333 9.08 25.69 -36.68
CA GLY A 333 8.14 26.11 -35.64
C GLY A 333 7.03 25.11 -35.32
N GLY A 334 7.06 23.91 -35.91
CA GLY A 334 6.11 22.83 -35.61
C GLY A 334 6.65 21.88 -34.55
N ALA A 335 5.77 21.47 -33.64
CA ALA A 335 6.02 20.39 -32.69
C ALA A 335 5.33 19.10 -33.15
N TRP A 336 5.92 17.96 -32.80
CA TRP A 336 5.23 16.68 -32.82
C TRP A 336 4.67 16.44 -31.43
N SER A 337 3.36 16.24 -31.36
CA SER A 337 2.62 16.09 -30.10
C SER A 337 1.78 14.81 -30.16
N ARG A 338 1.53 14.17 -29.02
CA ARG A 338 0.57 13.07 -28.95
C ARG A 338 -0.86 13.60 -29.11
N MET A 339 -1.75 12.83 -29.73
CA MET A 339 -3.17 13.18 -29.93
C MET A 339 -3.96 12.99 -28.62
N GLY A 340 -3.62 13.81 -27.62
CA GLY A 340 -3.94 13.63 -26.20
C GLY A 340 -2.71 13.19 -25.41
N ASP A 341 -2.57 13.62 -24.16
CA ASP A 341 -1.37 13.34 -23.36
C ASP A 341 -1.16 11.84 -23.16
N ALA A 342 0.08 11.37 -23.38
CA ALA A 342 0.45 9.95 -23.46
C ALA A 342 -0.34 9.06 -24.45
N ALA A 343 -1.15 9.65 -25.35
CA ALA A 343 -1.86 8.87 -26.36
C ALA A 343 -0.89 8.19 -27.34
N PRO A 344 -1.16 6.96 -27.81
CA PRO A 344 -0.22 6.21 -28.65
C PRO A 344 -0.02 6.82 -30.06
N ALA A 345 -0.88 7.75 -30.47
CA ALA A 345 -0.89 8.31 -31.80
C ALA A 345 -0.33 9.74 -31.81
N TRP A 346 0.52 10.04 -32.79
CA TRP A 346 1.23 11.33 -32.92
C TRP A 346 0.67 12.21 -34.03
N THR A 347 0.80 13.53 -33.86
CA THR A 347 0.38 14.53 -34.85
C THR A 347 1.32 15.73 -34.86
N GLU A 348 1.53 16.32 -36.04
CA GLU A 348 2.20 17.61 -36.23
C GLU A 348 1.17 18.75 -36.45
N LYS A 349 -0.13 18.47 -36.23
CA LYS A 349 -1.22 19.44 -36.48
C LYS A 349 -1.63 20.24 -35.24
N TYR A 350 -1.21 19.82 -34.06
CA TYR A 350 -1.49 20.58 -32.83
C TYR A 350 -0.54 21.78 -32.75
N PRO A 351 -0.99 22.93 -32.22
CA PRO A 351 -0.08 24.01 -31.90
C PRO A 351 0.89 23.53 -30.80
N PRO A 352 2.17 23.93 -30.83
CA PRO A 352 3.12 23.64 -29.75
C PRO A 352 2.56 24.05 -28.39
N SER A 353 2.57 23.13 -27.41
CA SER A 353 2.03 23.33 -26.07
C SER A 353 3.04 22.99 -24.96
N PRO A 354 4.23 23.61 -24.93
CA PRO A 354 5.27 23.27 -23.96
C PRO A 354 4.82 23.58 -22.52
N GLY A 355 4.97 22.60 -21.64
CA GLY A 355 4.54 22.60 -20.24
C GLY A 355 3.03 22.48 -20.05
N GLN A 356 2.27 22.12 -21.09
CA GLN A 356 0.80 22.14 -21.09
C GLN A 356 0.21 20.90 -21.79
N PRO A 357 -1.04 20.52 -21.46
CA PRO A 357 -1.73 19.43 -22.15
C PRO A 357 -1.78 19.60 -23.67
N ASN A 358 -1.47 18.53 -24.41
CA ASN A 358 -1.58 18.47 -25.85
C ASN A 358 -3.04 18.61 -26.28
N ARG A 359 -3.37 19.68 -27.00
CA ARG A 359 -4.73 19.95 -27.45
C ARG A 359 -4.76 20.44 -28.90
N PRO A 360 -5.84 20.15 -29.65
CA PRO A 360 -6.04 20.77 -30.96
C PRO A 360 -6.12 22.29 -30.81
N ALA A 361 -5.67 23.03 -31.83
CA ALA A 361 -5.79 24.48 -31.86
C ALA A 361 -7.24 24.90 -31.58
N VAL A 362 -7.42 25.85 -30.65
CA VAL A 362 -8.71 26.48 -30.42
C VAL A 362 -9.02 27.31 -31.65
N LEU A 363 -9.89 26.77 -32.49
CA LEU A 363 -10.49 27.51 -33.60
C LEU A 363 -11.50 28.49 -33.00
N GLU A 364 -11.16 29.79 -32.99
CA GLU A 364 -12.16 30.83 -32.79
C GLU A 364 -13.15 30.79 -33.97
N PHE A 365 -14.34 30.22 -33.74
CA PHE A 365 -15.40 30.28 -34.74
C PHE A 365 -16.13 31.62 -34.64
N ARG A 366 -15.89 32.51 -35.61
CA ARG A 366 -16.77 33.65 -35.90
C ARG A 366 -17.74 33.26 -37.01
N GLY A 367 -18.95 32.85 -36.64
CA GLY A 367 -20.00 32.51 -37.60
C GLY A 367 -20.78 33.75 -38.03
N HIS A 368 -20.85 34.03 -39.34
CA HIS A 368 -21.75 35.04 -39.91
C HIS A 368 -23.02 34.38 -40.45
N LEU A 369 -24.20 34.90 -40.08
CA LEU A 369 -25.48 34.47 -40.65
C LEU A 369 -25.74 35.27 -41.94
N TYR A 370 -25.40 34.70 -43.10
CA TYR A 370 -25.64 35.39 -44.38
C TYR A 370 -27.08 35.14 -44.86
N GLN A 371 -27.90 36.19 -44.97
CA GLN A 371 -29.08 36.19 -45.86
C GLN A 371 -28.65 36.71 -47.23
N GLY A 372 -28.26 35.80 -48.13
CA GLY A 372 -27.95 36.15 -49.51
C GLY A 372 -29.23 36.23 -50.35
N ALA A 373 -29.49 37.39 -50.97
CA ALA A 373 -30.48 37.56 -52.03
C ALA A 373 -29.95 37.01 -53.40
N PRO A 374 -30.77 36.84 -54.45
CA PRO A 374 -31.00 35.55 -55.14
C PRO A 374 -30.28 35.39 -56.49
N PRO A 375 -30.25 34.16 -57.05
CA PRO A 375 -30.44 33.99 -58.48
C PRO A 375 -31.47 32.89 -58.77
N ASP A 376 -32.76 33.18 -58.55
CA ASP A 376 -33.83 33.06 -59.56
C ASP A 376 -35.19 33.28 -58.88
N ARG A 377 -36.03 34.09 -59.55
CA ARG A 377 -37.41 34.37 -59.15
C ARG A 377 -38.28 33.15 -59.45
N ASP A 378 -39.22 32.89 -58.55
CA ASP A 378 -40.39 32.00 -58.69
C ASP A 378 -40.33 30.63 -57.99
N GLN A 379 -39.80 30.54 -56.77
CA GLN A 379 -40.16 29.46 -55.83
C GLN A 379 -40.55 29.96 -54.43
N PRO A 380 -41.47 29.27 -53.73
CA PRO A 380 -41.90 29.65 -52.37
C PRO A 380 -40.74 29.57 -51.36
N LEU A 381 -40.79 30.41 -50.32
CA LEU A 381 -39.81 30.56 -49.21
C LEU A 381 -39.52 29.29 -48.36
N ALA A 382 -39.74 28.09 -48.87
CA ALA A 382 -39.59 26.83 -48.13
C ALA A 382 -38.16 26.25 -48.16
N ASP A 383 -37.30 26.67 -49.08
CA ASP A 383 -36.02 25.99 -49.33
C ASP A 383 -34.84 26.97 -49.39
N HIS A 384 -34.45 27.57 -48.26
CA HIS A 384 -33.18 28.31 -48.17
C HIS A 384 -32.20 27.55 -47.27
N ASN A 385 -31.02 27.24 -47.81
CA ASN A 385 -29.90 26.67 -47.06
C ASN A 385 -29.20 27.79 -46.27
N ILE A 386 -29.16 27.64 -44.96
CA ILE A 386 -28.30 28.46 -44.08
C ILE A 386 -27.00 27.69 -43.89
N GLY A 387 -25.86 28.34 -44.19
CA GLY A 387 -24.52 27.78 -44.07
C GLY A 387 -23.76 28.31 -42.87
N LEU A 388 -23.13 27.41 -42.11
CA LEU A 388 -22.13 27.76 -41.09
C LEU A 388 -20.73 27.57 -41.68
N TYR A 389 -19.89 28.60 -41.59
CA TYR A 389 -18.50 28.59 -42.02
C TYR A 389 -17.55 28.70 -40.82
N GLY A 390 -16.35 28.14 -40.96
CA GLY A 390 -15.24 28.34 -40.03
C GLY A 390 -13.90 28.48 -40.74
N PHE A 391 -12.93 29.10 -40.06
CA PHE A 391 -11.58 29.38 -40.55
C PHE A 391 -10.56 28.58 -39.74
N ASP A 392 -9.65 27.85 -40.40
CA ASP A 392 -8.66 26.99 -39.73
C ASP A 392 -7.45 27.77 -39.12
N HIS A 393 -7.38 29.10 -39.29
CA HIS A 393 -6.29 29.96 -38.84
C HIS A 393 -6.76 31.43 -38.67
N PRO A 394 -6.11 32.29 -37.85
CA PRO A 394 -6.42 33.72 -37.77
C PRO A 394 -6.18 34.53 -39.05
N ASP A 395 -5.53 33.95 -40.08
CA ASP A 395 -5.40 34.57 -41.40
C ASP A 395 -6.53 34.07 -42.32
N GLU A 396 -7.38 35.00 -42.78
CA GLU A 396 -8.71 34.85 -43.42
C GLU A 396 -8.81 34.01 -44.72
N SER A 397 -7.80 33.22 -45.08
CA SER A 397 -7.66 32.69 -46.45
C SER A 397 -8.27 31.30 -46.73
N ASP A 398 -8.68 30.52 -45.73
CA ASP A 398 -9.26 29.18 -45.93
C ASP A 398 -10.56 28.97 -45.12
N ALA A 399 -11.71 29.30 -45.73
CA ALA A 399 -13.04 29.05 -45.16
C ALA A 399 -13.61 27.69 -45.62
N ARG A 400 -14.13 26.87 -44.68
CA ARG A 400 -14.80 25.60 -44.99
C ARG A 400 -16.24 25.54 -44.47
N TRP A 401 -17.08 24.76 -45.16
CA TRP A 401 -18.49 24.51 -44.81
C TRP A 401 -18.60 23.43 -43.72
N LEU A 402 -19.32 23.73 -42.63
CA LEU A 402 -19.37 22.85 -41.45
C LEU A 402 -20.75 22.23 -41.18
N ALA A 403 -21.85 22.83 -41.64
CA ALA A 403 -23.18 22.25 -41.50
C ALA A 403 -24.18 22.81 -42.52
N ASN A 404 -25.22 22.01 -42.83
CA ASN A 404 -26.37 22.42 -43.64
C ASN A 404 -27.67 22.30 -42.81
N GLY A 405 -28.58 23.25 -42.99
CA GLY A 405 -29.91 23.25 -42.36
C GLY A 405 -31.03 23.65 -43.32
N TYR A 406 -32.25 23.20 -43.03
CA TYR A 406 -33.46 23.52 -43.80
C TYR A 406 -34.59 24.05 -42.89
N VAL A 407 -35.42 24.93 -43.46
CA VAL A 407 -36.52 25.63 -42.76
C VAL A 407 -37.82 24.84 -42.94
N ARG A 408 -38.57 24.62 -41.85
CA ARG A 408 -39.89 24.00 -41.92
C ARG A 408 -40.98 25.06 -42.08
N ARG A 409 -42.13 24.68 -42.66
CA ARG A 409 -43.28 25.58 -42.90
C ARG A 409 -43.86 26.26 -41.65
N ASP A 410 -43.55 25.76 -40.46
CA ASP A 410 -43.97 26.31 -39.17
C ASP A 410 -42.98 27.34 -38.58
N GLY A 411 -41.91 27.67 -39.31
CA GLY A 411 -40.87 28.61 -38.88
C GLY A 411 -39.79 27.98 -37.99
N SER A 412 -39.82 26.65 -37.77
CA SER A 412 -38.75 25.95 -37.05
C SER A 412 -37.57 25.58 -37.96
N TYR A 413 -36.36 25.58 -37.39
CA TYR A 413 -35.11 25.27 -38.10
C TYR A 413 -34.52 23.95 -37.59
N THR A 414 -33.87 23.17 -38.45
CA THR A 414 -33.10 21.98 -38.04
C THR A 414 -31.74 21.99 -38.72
N ILE A 415 -30.67 21.95 -37.93
CA ILE A 415 -29.27 21.88 -38.41
C ILE A 415 -28.78 20.45 -38.23
N HIS A 416 -28.15 19.88 -39.25
CA HIS A 416 -27.54 18.55 -39.19
C HIS A 416 -26.01 18.71 -39.18
N PHE A 417 -25.36 18.06 -38.22
CA PHE A 417 -23.89 17.97 -38.15
C PHE A 417 -23.46 16.64 -38.78
N ASP A 418 -22.55 16.70 -39.75
CA ASP A 418 -21.95 15.49 -40.33
C ASP A 418 -20.83 14.99 -39.41
N THR A 419 -21.04 13.83 -38.79
CA THR A 419 -20.13 13.24 -37.80
C THR A 419 -19.13 12.26 -38.40
N THR A 420 -19.09 12.10 -39.72
CA THR A 420 -18.23 11.09 -40.37
C THR A 420 -16.73 11.41 -40.38
N GLN A 421 -16.31 12.60 -39.92
CA GLN A 421 -14.88 13.01 -39.87
C GLN A 421 -14.26 13.08 -38.46
N GLY A 422 -14.95 12.61 -37.41
CA GLY A 422 -14.32 12.27 -36.13
C GLY A 422 -13.66 13.39 -35.31
N LEU A 423 -13.88 14.67 -35.60
CA LEU A 423 -13.14 15.79 -34.99
C LEU A 423 -13.92 16.75 -34.06
N TYR A 424 -15.18 16.48 -33.72
CA TYR A 424 -15.96 17.44 -32.91
C TYR A 424 -16.75 16.74 -31.81
N LEU A 425 -16.12 16.49 -30.66
CA LEU A 425 -16.74 15.79 -29.53
C LEU A 425 -16.76 16.56 -28.20
N TYR A 426 -16.36 17.84 -28.17
CA TYR A 426 -16.30 18.60 -26.92
C TYR A 426 -16.80 20.04 -27.06
N TYR A 427 -18.12 20.24 -27.06
CA TYR A 427 -18.72 21.57 -26.83
C TYR A 427 -20.00 21.45 -26.01
N MET A 428 -20.18 22.32 -25.02
CA MET A 428 -21.42 22.51 -24.28
C MET A 428 -22.08 23.82 -24.74
N LEU A 429 -23.31 23.76 -25.25
CA LEU A 429 -24.09 24.96 -25.56
C LEU A 429 -24.65 25.56 -24.27
N ARG A 430 -24.26 26.80 -23.90
CA ARG A 430 -24.93 27.56 -22.83
C ARG A 430 -25.76 28.71 -23.41
N PRO A 431 -27.03 28.89 -22.99
CA PRO A 431 -27.88 29.95 -23.51
C PRO A 431 -27.58 31.31 -22.86
N ALA A 432 -27.67 32.40 -23.62
CA ALA A 432 -27.92 33.73 -23.05
C ALA A 432 -29.41 33.81 -22.63
N PRO A 433 -29.73 34.23 -21.40
CA PRO A 433 -31.12 34.29 -20.95
C PRO A 433 -31.84 35.47 -21.63
N ARG A 434 -32.81 35.18 -22.50
CA ARG A 434 -33.82 36.16 -22.96
C ARG A 434 -35.24 35.58 -22.91
N PRO A 435 -36.27 36.37 -22.57
CA PRO A 435 -37.67 35.92 -22.59
C PRO A 435 -38.13 35.64 -24.02
N GLY A 436 -38.69 34.45 -24.29
CA GLY A 436 -39.36 34.12 -25.56
C GLY A 436 -38.76 32.94 -26.37
N PHE A 437 -37.69 32.31 -25.89
CA PHE A 437 -37.13 31.08 -26.48
C PHE A 437 -37.55 29.86 -25.64
N THR A 438 -38.08 28.81 -26.27
CA THR A 438 -38.41 27.54 -25.58
C THR A 438 -37.65 26.37 -26.19
N TRP A 439 -36.95 25.65 -25.31
CA TRP A 439 -36.23 24.42 -25.63
C TRP A 439 -37.10 23.19 -25.38
N SER A 440 -36.98 22.17 -26.22
CA SER A 440 -37.53 20.84 -25.93
C SER A 440 -36.50 19.77 -26.28
N GLY A 441 -35.92 19.14 -25.26
CA GLY A 441 -35.00 18.02 -25.38
C GLY A 441 -33.69 18.21 -24.61
N ALA A 442 -33.47 17.31 -23.64
CA ALA A 442 -32.26 17.06 -22.85
C ALA A 442 -31.97 18.00 -21.66
N SER A 443 -32.57 17.69 -20.52
CA SER A 443 -32.02 17.98 -19.20
C SER A 443 -32.10 16.72 -18.34
N SER A 444 -30.96 16.23 -17.85
CA SER A 444 -30.88 15.41 -16.63
C SER A 444 -30.13 16.25 -15.59
N PRO A 445 -30.53 16.28 -14.31
CA PRO A 445 -29.88 17.11 -13.28
C PRO A 445 -28.44 16.67 -12.92
N ASN A 446 -27.93 15.58 -13.52
CA ASN A 446 -26.75 14.87 -13.02
C ASN A 446 -25.56 14.82 -14.00
N GLY A 447 -25.52 15.63 -15.06
CA GLY A 447 -24.28 15.82 -15.86
C GLY A 447 -23.79 14.64 -16.72
N GLU A 448 -24.64 13.68 -17.10
CA GLU A 448 -24.25 12.64 -18.09
C GLU A 448 -24.12 13.19 -19.53
N VAL A 449 -23.11 12.71 -20.25
CA VAL A 449 -22.86 12.97 -21.68
C VAL A 449 -23.77 12.09 -22.55
N ILE A 450 -24.62 12.70 -23.39
CA ILE A 450 -25.49 12.02 -24.36
C ILE A 450 -24.84 12.03 -25.76
N PRO A 451 -24.84 10.93 -26.54
CA PRO A 451 -24.27 10.93 -27.90
C PRO A 451 -25.07 11.82 -28.88
N PRO A 452 -24.41 12.64 -29.72
CA PRO A 452 -25.09 13.64 -30.52
C PRO A 452 -25.59 13.04 -31.84
N SER A 453 -26.89 13.00 -32.05
CA SER A 453 -27.43 12.79 -33.41
C SER A 453 -28.59 13.72 -33.79
N ARG A 454 -29.09 14.59 -32.90
CA ARG A 454 -30.10 15.62 -33.23
C ARG A 454 -30.28 16.65 -32.11
N ILE A 455 -30.10 17.94 -32.42
CA ILE A 455 -30.52 19.06 -31.56
C ILE A 455 -31.58 19.88 -32.33
N ARG A 456 -32.70 20.25 -31.69
CA ARG A 456 -33.77 21.07 -32.29
C ARG A 456 -33.93 22.41 -31.56
N PHE A 457 -34.21 23.46 -32.32
CA PHE A 457 -34.53 24.79 -31.81
C PHE A 457 -35.85 25.29 -32.42
N THR A 458 -36.63 26.05 -31.66
CA THR A 458 -37.84 26.75 -32.14
C THR A 458 -37.69 28.24 -31.87
N VAL A 459 -37.94 29.09 -32.87
CA VAL A 459 -37.83 30.57 -32.77
C VAL A 459 -39.13 31.22 -33.22
N PRO A 460 -39.58 32.34 -32.62
CA PRO A 460 -40.76 33.07 -33.10
C PRO A 460 -40.52 33.71 -34.47
N ALA A 461 -41.50 33.63 -35.37
CA ALA A 461 -41.39 33.96 -36.80
C ALA A 461 -41.16 35.44 -37.16
N SER A 462 -40.88 36.33 -36.20
CA SER A 462 -40.72 37.76 -36.47
C SER A 462 -39.71 38.42 -35.53
N GLY A 463 -38.44 38.42 -35.94
CA GLY A 463 -37.38 39.21 -35.31
C GLY A 463 -36.22 39.43 -36.29
N VAL A 464 -35.68 40.65 -36.33
CA VAL A 464 -34.39 40.94 -36.98
C VAL A 464 -33.30 40.57 -35.99
N TYR A 465 -32.41 39.67 -36.37
CA TYR A 465 -31.31 39.15 -35.54
C TYR A 465 -30.02 39.90 -35.89
N SER A 466 -29.23 40.26 -34.88
CA SER A 466 -27.95 40.96 -35.06
C SER A 466 -26.78 40.01 -34.91
N ASP A 467 -25.61 40.38 -35.43
CA ASP A 467 -24.38 39.59 -35.62
C ASP A 467 -23.79 38.84 -34.40
N ASN A 468 -24.48 38.82 -33.26
CA ASN A 468 -23.97 38.46 -31.94
C ASN A 468 -24.92 37.56 -31.13
N ASP A 469 -25.86 36.86 -31.77
CA ASP A 469 -26.95 36.18 -31.07
C ASP A 469 -26.62 34.74 -30.60
N PHE A 470 -25.45 34.18 -30.96
CA PHE A 470 -24.98 32.87 -30.46
C PHE A 470 -23.49 32.91 -30.12
N TRP A 471 -23.13 32.45 -28.92
CA TRP A 471 -21.75 32.30 -28.48
C TRP A 471 -21.55 30.89 -27.90
N MET A 472 -20.55 30.16 -28.37
CA MET A 472 -20.06 28.98 -27.66
C MET A 472 -18.86 29.43 -26.83
N ALA A 473 -19.05 29.54 -25.52
CA ALA A 473 -17.96 29.80 -24.60
C ALA A 473 -17.27 28.47 -24.24
N PRO A 474 -15.94 28.39 -24.23
CA PRO A 474 -15.26 27.36 -23.45
C PRO A 474 -15.67 27.51 -21.97
N LEU A 475 -15.57 26.44 -21.20
CA LEU A 475 -15.68 26.53 -19.74
C LEU A 475 -14.75 27.66 -19.25
N PRO A 476 -15.15 28.49 -18.27
CA PRO A 476 -14.19 29.40 -17.66
C PRO A 476 -13.00 28.57 -17.20
N PRO A 477 -11.76 29.04 -17.40
CA PRO A 477 -10.62 28.34 -16.85
C PRO A 477 -10.86 28.23 -15.36
N THR A 478 -11.01 27.02 -14.85
CA THR A 478 -10.50 26.76 -13.50
C THR A 478 -9.06 27.22 -13.58
N PRO A 479 -8.60 28.20 -12.79
CA PRO A 479 -7.17 28.48 -12.70
C PRO A 479 -6.55 27.15 -12.29
N THR A 480 -5.96 26.47 -13.27
CA THR A 480 -5.23 25.25 -13.02
C THR A 480 -3.86 25.78 -12.65
N PRO A 481 -3.43 25.66 -11.39
CA PRO A 481 -2.08 26.04 -11.02
C PRO A 481 -1.09 25.35 -11.96
N LEU A 482 0.03 26.02 -12.23
CA LEU A 482 1.21 25.44 -12.87
C LEU A 482 1.51 24.06 -12.23
N PRO A 483 2.09 23.08 -12.96
CA PRO A 483 2.20 21.72 -12.47
C PRO A 483 3.26 21.65 -11.38
N SER A 484 2.82 21.84 -10.16
CA SER A 484 3.41 21.37 -8.93
C SER A 484 2.44 21.79 -7.82
N PRO A 485 2.34 21.02 -6.71
CA PRO A 485 3.58 20.96 -5.98
C PRO A 485 3.80 19.79 -5.03
N PHE A 486 5.09 19.58 -4.81
CA PHE A 486 5.57 19.02 -3.56
C PHE A 486 5.05 19.85 -2.36
N VAL A 487 4.97 21.18 -2.45
CA VAL A 487 4.43 22.11 -1.42
C VAL A 487 3.62 23.27 -2.02
N ALA A 488 2.39 23.49 -1.56
CA ALA A 488 1.45 24.49 -2.10
C ALA A 488 1.31 25.71 -1.17
N ILE A 489 0.91 26.85 -1.72
CA ILE A 489 0.39 27.97 -0.91
C ILE A 489 -1.03 27.60 -0.51
N ASN A 490 -1.33 27.55 0.78
CA ASN A 490 -2.58 27.01 1.31
C ASN A 490 -3.59 28.08 1.74
N GLU A 491 -3.09 29.05 2.50
CA GLU A 491 -3.88 30.14 3.06
C GLU A 491 -3.01 31.41 3.12
N ILE A 492 -3.61 32.57 2.88
CA ILE A 492 -2.96 33.86 3.13
C ILE A 492 -3.90 34.79 3.91
N MET A 493 -3.32 35.62 4.78
CA MET A 493 -4.00 36.70 5.49
C MET A 493 -3.40 38.05 5.09
N PRO A 494 -3.95 38.73 4.06
CA PRO A 494 -3.40 40.01 3.63
C PRO A 494 -3.79 41.20 4.50
N ALA A 495 -4.89 41.10 5.26
CA ALA A 495 -5.51 42.24 5.91
C ALA A 495 -5.87 41.98 7.38
N PRO A 496 -4.92 41.59 8.25
CA PRO A 496 -5.20 41.50 9.68
C PRO A 496 -5.64 42.87 10.21
N LYS A 497 -6.64 42.88 11.10
CA LYS A 497 -7.24 44.12 11.59
C LYS A 497 -7.58 44.07 13.08
N THR A 498 -8.17 42.98 13.55
CA THR A 498 -8.62 42.85 14.94
C THR A 498 -8.13 41.60 15.66
N ILE A 499 -7.58 40.65 14.90
CA ILE A 499 -7.03 39.40 15.44
C ILE A 499 -5.51 39.50 15.43
N ASP A 500 -4.91 39.25 16.60
CA ASP A 500 -3.48 39.04 16.79
C ASP A 500 -3.19 37.58 16.42
N PHE A 501 -2.68 37.36 15.20
CA PHE A 501 -2.47 36.01 14.67
C PHE A 501 -1.12 35.45 15.08
N ASP A 502 -0.17 36.30 15.43
CA ASP A 502 1.19 35.90 15.74
C ASP A 502 1.49 35.79 17.26
N GLY A 503 0.52 36.20 18.08
CA GLY A 503 0.48 36.03 19.53
C GLY A 503 1.36 37.00 20.31
N ASP A 504 1.80 38.10 19.69
CA ASP A 504 2.67 39.10 20.33
C ASP A 504 1.92 40.10 21.24
N GLY A 505 0.59 40.07 21.22
CA GLY A 505 -0.31 40.89 22.01
C GLY A 505 -0.90 42.09 21.26
N GLU A 506 -0.56 42.33 19.99
CA GLU A 506 -1.01 43.50 19.22
C GLU A 506 -1.48 43.11 17.80
N ALA A 507 -2.78 43.25 17.52
CA ALA A 507 -3.32 43.04 16.16
C ALA A 507 -2.89 44.18 15.20
N THR A 508 -1.89 43.93 14.37
CA THR A 508 -1.30 44.90 13.44
C THR A 508 -1.12 44.33 12.03
N PHE A 509 -0.63 45.15 11.08
CA PHE A 509 -0.29 44.65 9.74
C PHE A 509 0.91 43.67 9.74
N MET A 510 1.61 43.50 10.87
CA MET A 510 2.69 42.51 10.98
C MET A 510 2.16 41.07 11.13
N ASP A 511 0.89 40.91 11.48
CA ASP A 511 0.15 39.65 11.54
C ASP A 511 -0.22 39.09 10.15
N GLU A 512 0.18 39.76 9.06
CA GLU A 512 0.01 39.22 7.71
C GLU A 512 0.79 37.91 7.62
N TYR A 513 0.17 36.86 7.10
CA TYR A 513 0.84 35.57 6.97
C TYR A 513 0.61 34.91 5.61
N ILE A 514 1.59 34.08 5.25
CA ILE A 514 1.53 33.12 4.15
C ILE A 514 1.67 31.74 4.76
N GLU A 515 0.71 30.87 4.50
CA GLU A 515 0.76 29.46 4.89
C GLU A 515 1.09 28.59 3.70
N LEU A 516 2.04 27.68 3.89
CA LEU A 516 2.35 26.60 2.97
C LEU A 516 1.81 25.28 3.50
N TYR A 517 1.38 24.40 2.60
CA TYR A 517 0.93 23.05 2.91
C TYR A 517 1.72 22.01 2.10
N ASN A 518 2.11 20.94 2.78
CA ASN A 518 2.70 19.77 2.16
C ASN A 518 1.63 18.71 1.87
N PRO A 519 1.13 18.56 0.62
CA PRO A 519 0.15 17.54 0.28
C PRO A 519 0.71 16.11 0.26
N THR A 520 2.01 15.91 0.47
CA THR A 520 2.65 14.59 0.42
C THR A 520 2.65 13.90 1.79
N ASP A 521 2.80 12.58 1.78
CA ASP A 521 2.91 11.74 2.98
C ASP A 521 4.35 11.67 3.54
N THR A 522 5.25 12.50 3.03
CA THR A 522 6.66 12.60 3.46
C THR A 522 7.01 14.04 3.79
N ALA A 523 7.89 14.27 4.76
CA ALA A 523 8.37 15.63 5.05
C ALA A 523 9.19 16.21 3.87
N ILE A 524 9.10 17.51 3.64
CA ILE A 524 9.78 18.21 2.54
C ILE A 524 10.72 19.26 3.09
N ASP A 525 11.97 19.26 2.62
CA ASP A 525 12.94 20.32 2.87
C ASP A 525 12.67 21.50 1.92
N LEU A 526 12.23 22.62 2.50
CA LEU A 526 12.02 23.90 1.83
C LEU A 526 13.26 24.80 1.89
N GLY A 527 14.36 24.29 2.44
CA GLY A 527 15.63 25.00 2.54
C GLY A 527 16.06 25.60 1.21
N GLY A 528 16.18 26.93 1.18
CA GLY A 528 16.66 27.67 0.01
C GLY A 528 15.60 28.06 -1.01
N TRP A 529 14.33 27.68 -0.83
CA TRP A 529 13.18 28.17 -1.62
C TRP A 529 12.90 29.65 -1.32
N TRP A 530 12.03 30.30 -2.10
CA TRP A 530 11.74 31.73 -1.96
C TRP A 530 10.26 32.05 -1.91
N LEU A 531 9.89 33.01 -1.08
CA LEU A 531 8.59 33.67 -1.07
C LEU A 531 8.71 35.06 -1.68
N ASP A 532 7.71 35.44 -2.48
CA ASP A 532 7.65 36.74 -3.15
C ASP A 532 6.19 37.21 -3.30
N ASP A 533 5.95 38.52 -3.29
CA ASP A 533 4.61 39.10 -3.48
C ASP A 533 4.39 39.64 -4.91
N LYS A 534 5.46 39.84 -5.70
CA LYS A 534 5.31 40.32 -7.08
C LYS A 534 6.55 40.10 -7.94
N ALA A 535 6.37 39.46 -9.08
CA ALA A 535 7.42 39.36 -10.10
C ALA A 535 7.96 40.75 -10.51
N ASP A 536 9.26 40.95 -10.33
CA ASP A 536 10.00 42.17 -10.70
C ASP A 536 9.46 43.47 -10.06
N GLY A 537 8.84 43.39 -8.88
CA GLY A 537 8.31 44.51 -8.10
C GLY A 537 7.99 44.10 -6.65
N GLY A 538 7.20 44.89 -5.91
CA GLY A 538 6.73 44.49 -4.58
C GLY A 538 7.75 44.64 -3.44
N SER A 539 7.61 43.81 -2.41
CA SER A 539 8.58 43.69 -1.31
C SER A 539 9.82 42.92 -1.76
N THR A 540 10.84 42.80 -0.89
CA THR A 540 12.05 42.05 -1.26
C THR A 540 11.77 40.56 -1.13
N PRO A 541 12.00 39.73 -2.16
CA PRO A 541 11.82 38.28 -2.06
C PRO A 541 12.62 37.71 -0.90
N TRP A 542 12.01 36.83 -0.13
CA TRP A 542 12.59 36.26 1.08
C TRP A 542 12.94 34.79 0.88
N GLN A 543 14.17 34.42 1.23
CA GLN A 543 14.63 33.03 1.15
C GLN A 543 14.24 32.27 2.41
N ILE A 544 13.59 31.12 2.22
CA ILE A 544 13.32 30.17 3.29
C ILE A 544 14.67 29.62 3.81
N PRO A 545 14.95 29.70 5.13
CA PRO A 545 16.22 29.27 5.70
C PRO A 545 16.57 27.81 5.36
N PRO A 546 17.85 27.48 5.14
CA PRO A 546 18.28 26.09 4.96
C PRO A 546 17.87 25.20 6.15
N GLY A 547 17.37 23.99 5.88
CA GLY A 547 16.91 23.05 6.90
C GLY A 547 15.49 23.30 7.42
N THR A 548 14.74 24.22 6.80
CA THR A 548 13.30 24.37 7.07
C THR A 548 12.54 23.19 6.46
N ILE A 549 12.01 22.32 7.32
CA ILE A 549 11.26 21.14 6.91
C ILE A 549 9.76 21.37 7.17
N ILE A 550 8.92 21.14 6.15
CA ILE A 550 7.48 21.02 6.32
C ILE A 550 7.10 19.53 6.45
N PRO A 551 6.52 19.08 7.58
CA PRO A 551 6.15 17.67 7.77
C PRO A 551 5.18 17.16 6.70
N ALA A 552 5.10 15.83 6.55
CA ALA A 552 4.06 15.18 5.76
C ALA A 552 2.67 15.67 6.17
N ARG A 553 1.82 16.07 5.22
CA ARG A 553 0.49 16.67 5.50
C ARG A 553 0.54 17.89 6.45
N GLY A 554 1.71 18.49 6.65
CA GLY A 554 1.94 19.58 7.58
C GLY A 554 1.72 20.96 6.96
N PHE A 555 1.52 21.95 7.83
CA PHE A 555 1.39 23.36 7.49
C PHE A 555 2.60 24.13 8.02
N LEU A 556 3.02 25.18 7.32
CA LEU A 556 4.09 26.06 7.77
C LEU A 556 3.72 27.52 7.54
N LEU A 557 3.73 28.30 8.62
CA LEU A 557 3.36 29.72 8.64
C LEU A 557 4.58 30.62 8.51
N PHE A 558 4.43 31.64 7.68
CA PHE A 558 5.41 32.70 7.51
C PHE A 558 4.74 34.05 7.72
N PHE A 559 5.02 34.69 8.85
CA PHE A 559 4.49 36.02 9.14
C PHE A 559 5.32 37.11 8.48
N ARG A 560 4.68 38.25 8.23
CA ARG A 560 5.35 39.44 7.69
C ARG A 560 6.43 39.96 8.63
N LYS A 561 6.27 39.84 9.95
CA LYS A 561 7.34 40.23 10.90
C LYS A 561 8.66 39.49 10.64
N ASP A 562 8.59 38.25 10.16
CA ASP A 562 9.75 37.37 9.96
C ASP A 562 10.28 37.47 8.52
N THR A 563 9.38 37.57 7.54
CA THR A 563 9.75 37.53 6.12
C THR A 563 9.94 38.92 5.50
N GLY A 564 9.24 39.93 6.02
CA GLY A 564 9.15 41.26 5.39
C GLY A 564 8.28 41.30 4.13
N ILE A 565 7.65 40.18 3.74
CA ILE A 565 6.74 40.12 2.59
C ILE A 565 5.45 40.86 2.92
N ALA A 566 5.03 41.79 2.07
CA ALA A 566 3.93 42.71 2.34
C ALA A 566 2.77 42.49 1.36
N LEU A 567 1.67 41.92 1.85
CA LEU A 567 0.51 41.59 1.01
C LEU A 567 -0.40 42.82 0.88
N ASN A 568 -0.50 43.42 -0.31
CA ASN A 568 -1.29 44.64 -0.51
C ASN A 568 -2.80 44.36 -0.56
N ASN A 569 -3.61 45.25 0.03
CA ASN A 569 -5.06 45.04 0.21
C ASN A 569 -5.95 45.34 -1.02
N ASP A 570 -5.46 46.16 -1.95
CA ASP A 570 -6.23 46.59 -3.13
C ASP A 570 -6.02 45.66 -4.34
N THR A 571 -4.84 45.04 -4.46
CA THR A 571 -4.50 43.97 -5.42
C THR A 571 -3.07 43.53 -5.16
N ASP A 572 -2.81 42.23 -5.16
CA ASP A 572 -1.44 41.70 -5.10
C ASP A 572 -1.33 40.26 -5.58
N SER A 573 -0.12 39.71 -5.47
CA SER A 573 0.12 38.28 -5.62
C SER A 573 0.91 37.70 -4.45
N VAL A 574 0.92 36.37 -4.37
CA VAL A 574 1.87 35.60 -3.56
C VAL A 574 2.44 34.51 -4.46
N ARG A 575 3.75 34.30 -4.37
CA ARG A 575 4.52 33.40 -5.23
C ARG A 575 5.46 32.58 -4.36
N LEU A 576 5.43 31.27 -4.58
CA LEU A 576 6.42 30.33 -4.05
C LEU A 576 7.36 29.96 -5.20
N LEU A 577 8.66 30.17 -5.03
CA LEU A 577 9.69 29.90 -6.03
C LEU A 577 10.65 28.82 -5.53
N THR A 578 11.14 27.99 -6.46
CA THR A 578 12.17 27.00 -6.13
C THR A 578 13.53 27.68 -5.83
N PRO A 579 14.55 26.94 -5.34
CA PRO A 579 15.85 27.54 -4.99
C PRO A 579 16.58 28.28 -6.11
N ASP A 580 16.20 28.06 -7.38
CA ASP A 580 16.74 28.77 -8.54
C ASP A 580 16.23 30.21 -8.71
N GLN A 581 15.27 30.66 -7.88
CA GLN A 581 14.55 31.94 -7.95
C GLN A 581 13.79 32.22 -9.26
N ARG A 582 13.70 31.23 -10.16
CA ARG A 582 13.16 31.40 -11.51
C ARG A 582 11.91 30.57 -11.73
N THR A 583 11.87 29.40 -11.15
CA THR A 583 10.76 28.46 -11.30
C THR A 583 9.70 28.75 -10.25
N GLU A 584 8.51 29.17 -10.69
CA GLU A 584 7.32 29.30 -9.82
C GLU A 584 6.78 27.91 -9.50
N ALA A 585 6.81 27.55 -8.21
CA ALA A 585 6.25 26.31 -7.69
C ALA A 585 4.74 26.42 -7.43
N ASP A 586 4.27 27.57 -6.94
CA ASP A 586 2.84 27.91 -6.83
C ASP A 586 2.66 29.43 -6.82
N ARG A 587 1.46 29.90 -7.19
CA ARG A 587 1.11 31.32 -7.25
C ARG A 587 -0.37 31.54 -7.01
N PHE A 588 -0.68 32.61 -6.28
CA PHE A 588 -2.04 33.13 -6.16
C PHE A 588 -2.09 34.65 -6.39
N ASP A 589 -2.99 35.09 -7.26
CA ASP A 589 -3.27 36.50 -7.56
C ASP A 589 -4.65 36.87 -7.01
N TYR A 590 -4.75 37.98 -6.27
CA TYR A 590 -6.03 38.45 -5.74
C TYR A 590 -6.25 39.94 -6.02
N ALA A 591 -7.53 40.30 -6.17
CA ALA A 591 -7.94 41.62 -6.68
C ALA A 591 -8.53 42.56 -5.63
N TRP A 592 -8.74 42.09 -4.39
CA TRP A 592 -9.17 42.86 -3.23
C TRP A 592 -9.17 41.96 -1.98
N THR A 593 -9.17 42.54 -0.79
CA THR A 593 -9.21 41.82 0.50
C THR A 593 -10.20 42.47 1.46
N ARG A 594 -10.59 41.75 2.53
CA ARG A 594 -11.39 42.26 3.65
C ARG A 594 -10.62 42.04 4.95
N GLY A 595 -10.81 42.95 5.90
CA GLY A 595 -10.14 42.85 7.20
C GLY A 595 -10.51 41.56 7.96
N ASP A 596 -9.50 40.87 8.49
CA ASP A 596 -9.59 39.59 9.20
C ASP A 596 -10.21 38.43 8.38
N VAL A 597 -10.16 38.51 7.04
CA VAL A 597 -10.66 37.47 6.14
C VAL A 597 -9.50 36.90 5.32
N PRO A 598 -9.21 35.59 5.42
CA PRO A 598 -8.16 34.97 4.63
C PRO A 598 -8.61 34.77 3.18
N TRP A 599 -7.65 34.54 2.30
CA TRP A 599 -7.88 33.73 1.11
C TRP A 599 -7.34 32.33 1.39
N SER A 600 -8.20 31.33 1.30
CA SER A 600 -7.92 29.95 1.66
C SER A 600 -8.24 29.03 0.49
N ARG A 601 -7.59 27.87 0.39
CA ARG A 601 -8.04 26.83 -0.57
C ARG A 601 -9.21 26.05 0.02
N ALA A 602 -10.22 25.76 -0.80
CA ALA A 602 -11.40 24.97 -0.39
C ALA A 602 -11.07 23.50 -0.05
N GLU A 603 -9.91 23.02 -0.51
CA GLU A 603 -9.29 21.75 -0.17
C GLU A 603 -7.79 22.03 -0.08
N ASP A 604 -7.13 21.59 1.00
CA ASP A 604 -5.75 22.02 1.28
C ASP A 604 -4.80 21.73 0.11
N GLY A 605 -4.04 22.74 -0.29
CA GLY A 605 -3.06 22.72 -1.38
C GLY A 605 -3.59 22.62 -2.82
N VAL A 606 -4.81 22.13 -3.06
CA VAL A 606 -5.31 21.85 -4.43
C VAL A 606 -6.65 22.47 -4.76
N GLY A 607 -7.43 22.87 -3.75
CA GLY A 607 -8.76 23.42 -3.91
C GLY A 607 -8.79 24.79 -4.56
N ALA A 608 -9.98 25.17 -5.04
CA ALA A 608 -10.24 26.52 -5.53
C ALA A 608 -10.12 27.53 -4.37
N TRP A 609 -9.53 28.69 -4.64
CA TRP A 609 -9.42 29.78 -3.68
C TRP A 609 -10.78 30.34 -3.29
N THR A 610 -10.98 30.58 -1.99
CA THR A 610 -12.20 31.09 -1.37
C THR A 610 -11.86 32.06 -0.24
N ASP A 611 -12.66 33.11 -0.09
CA ASP A 611 -12.60 34.07 1.03
C ASP A 611 -13.75 33.86 2.02
N THR A 612 -14.43 32.71 1.93
CA THR A 612 -15.61 32.39 2.76
C THR A 612 -15.29 31.56 3.99
N TYR A 613 -14.06 31.06 4.12
CA TYR A 613 -13.62 30.24 5.25
C TYR A 613 -13.07 31.15 6.36
N PRO A 614 -13.25 30.80 7.65
CA PRO A 614 -12.57 31.50 8.73
C PRO A 614 -11.05 31.28 8.65
N PRO A 615 -10.23 32.20 9.19
CA PRO A 615 -8.78 32.01 9.29
C PRO A 615 -8.41 30.71 10.01
N SER A 616 -7.48 29.94 9.44
CA SER A 616 -7.01 28.66 9.98
C SER A 616 -5.47 28.54 10.08
N PRO A 617 -4.76 29.52 10.66
CA PRO A 617 -3.30 29.51 10.68
C PRO A 617 -2.76 28.26 11.38
N GLY A 618 -1.94 27.49 10.66
CA GLY A 618 -1.27 26.27 11.12
C GLY A 618 -2.15 25.02 11.03
N GLY A 619 -3.31 25.09 10.37
CA GLY A 619 -4.29 24.00 10.34
C GLY A 619 -5.09 23.91 9.04
N PRO A 620 -5.99 22.91 8.93
CA PRO A 620 -6.73 22.67 7.70
C PRO A 620 -7.82 23.72 7.44
N ASN A 621 -8.01 24.05 6.17
CA ASN A 621 -9.05 24.98 5.72
C ASN A 621 -10.43 24.31 5.80
N LEU A 622 -11.33 24.84 6.63
CA LEU A 622 -12.68 24.29 6.81
C LEU A 622 -13.79 25.33 6.57
N PRO A 623 -14.94 24.96 5.97
CA PRO A 623 -16.05 25.87 5.81
C PRO A 623 -16.62 26.32 7.16
N PRO A 624 -17.23 27.52 7.24
CA PRO A 624 -17.90 27.98 8.45
C PRO A 624 -18.95 26.97 8.90
N ALA A 625 -18.91 26.57 10.17
CA ALA A 625 -19.91 25.67 10.75
C ALA A 625 -21.32 26.24 10.56
N GLU A 626 -22.27 25.41 10.09
CA GLU A 626 -23.67 25.84 9.93
C GLU A 626 -24.22 26.33 11.28
N THR A 627 -24.49 27.62 11.38
CA THR A 627 -25.01 28.20 12.61
C THR A 627 -26.48 27.78 12.80
N PRO A 628 -26.86 27.10 13.90
CA PRO A 628 -28.26 26.85 14.19
C PRO A 628 -28.99 28.19 14.39
N THR A 629 -30.07 28.39 13.65
CA THR A 629 -30.92 29.60 13.69
C THR A 629 -31.29 29.99 15.14
N PRO A 630 -30.82 31.13 15.68
CA PRO A 630 -31.09 31.51 17.06
C PRO A 630 -32.43 32.24 17.23
N THR A 631 -33.13 31.91 18.31
CA THR A 631 -34.29 32.64 18.88
C THR A 631 -33.78 33.84 19.71
N PRO A 632 -34.41 35.03 19.69
CA PRO A 632 -33.74 36.28 20.10
C PRO A 632 -33.80 36.66 21.61
N THR A 633 -32.67 37.22 22.09
CA THR A 633 -32.50 38.40 23.01
C THR A 633 -32.65 38.19 24.54
N PRO A 634 -31.97 38.94 25.48
CA PRO A 634 -31.06 40.12 25.38
C PRO A 634 -29.69 40.09 26.15
N THR A 635 -28.80 41.02 25.76
CA THR A 635 -27.55 41.54 26.41
C THR A 635 -27.86 42.46 27.62
N PRO A 636 -26.94 42.82 28.57
CA PRO A 636 -25.83 43.81 28.30
C PRO A 636 -24.57 43.87 29.26
N THR A 637 -23.49 44.57 28.82
CA THR A 637 -22.61 45.57 29.55
C THR A 637 -21.20 45.26 30.14
N SER A 638 -20.15 45.59 29.36
CA SER A 638 -18.91 46.45 29.49
C SER A 638 -17.97 46.64 30.75
N THR A 639 -16.63 46.61 30.45
CA THR A 639 -15.42 47.43 30.91
C THR A 639 -14.78 47.29 32.32
N PRO A 640 -13.52 47.78 32.63
CA PRO A 640 -12.22 48.01 31.90
C PRO A 640 -10.86 47.64 32.64
N THR A 641 -9.71 47.55 31.90
CA THR A 641 -8.24 47.99 32.07
C THR A 641 -7.58 48.10 33.50
N PRO A 642 -6.23 47.89 33.80
CA PRO A 642 -5.07 48.52 33.09
C PRO A 642 -3.55 48.06 33.27
N THR A 643 -2.65 48.70 32.49
CA THR A 643 -1.23 49.16 32.74
C THR A 643 0.04 48.28 32.48
N ILE A 644 1.12 48.98 32.07
CA ILE A 644 2.34 48.61 31.31
C ILE A 644 3.66 48.73 32.14
N THR A 645 4.75 48.03 31.71
CA THR A 645 6.24 48.39 31.75
C THR A 645 7.13 47.71 32.84
N PRO A 646 8.46 47.41 32.70
CA PRO A 646 9.43 47.35 31.56
C PRO A 646 10.28 46.02 31.41
N THR A 647 11.02 45.95 30.29
CA THR A 647 12.05 44.97 29.83
C THR A 647 13.31 44.83 30.71
N PRO A 648 13.96 43.64 30.72
CA PRO A 648 15.41 43.56 30.53
C PRO A 648 15.85 42.62 29.38
N THR A 649 16.94 43.04 28.75
CA THR A 649 17.73 42.51 27.64
C THR A 649 17.93 40.98 27.60
N PRO A 650 17.74 40.31 26.44
CA PRO A 650 18.13 38.91 26.27
C PRO A 650 19.64 38.78 26.03
N SER A 651 20.25 37.87 26.79
CA SER A 651 21.56 37.28 26.49
C SER A 651 21.28 35.98 25.69
N PRO A 652 21.94 35.72 24.55
CA PRO A 652 21.52 34.65 23.66
C PRO A 652 22.09 33.30 24.12
N THR A 653 21.27 32.49 24.77
CA THR A 653 21.39 31.02 24.75
C THR A 653 20.04 30.40 25.09
N SER A 654 19.08 30.42 24.16
CA SER A 654 17.84 29.67 24.33
C SER A 654 17.87 28.45 23.41
N VAL A 655 18.02 27.29 24.04
CA VAL A 655 17.41 26.04 23.61
C VAL A 655 15.94 26.33 23.26
N PRO A 656 15.39 25.82 22.14
CA PRO A 656 13.95 25.96 21.86
C PRO A 656 13.15 25.37 23.04
N PRO A 657 11.99 25.97 23.40
CA PRO A 657 11.31 25.65 24.64
C PRO A 657 10.78 24.20 24.61
N GLN A 658 11.35 23.35 25.47
CA GLN A 658 10.83 22.02 25.77
C GLN A 658 9.56 22.17 26.60
N PHE A 659 8.39 21.94 26.01
CA PHE A 659 7.17 21.78 26.79
C PHE A 659 6.89 20.28 26.93
N ILE A 660 6.97 19.77 28.15
CA ILE A 660 6.48 18.45 28.56
C ILE A 660 5.35 18.71 29.54
N THR A 661 4.25 18.00 29.36
CA THR A 661 2.97 18.33 30.02
C THR A 661 2.42 17.11 30.74
N LEU A 662 1.63 17.34 31.79
CA LEU A 662 0.77 16.31 32.35
C LEU A 662 -0.33 15.98 31.34
N ASN A 663 -0.68 14.71 31.18
CA ASN A 663 -1.67 14.28 30.18
C ASN A 663 -2.90 13.63 30.80
N GLU A 664 -2.69 12.71 31.73
CA GLU A 664 -3.73 11.94 32.38
C GLU A 664 -3.32 11.61 33.83
N CYS A 665 -4.27 11.51 34.75
CA CYS A 665 -4.03 10.92 36.06
C CYS A 665 -5.25 10.15 36.56
N LEU A 666 -5.03 9.01 37.22
CA LEU A 666 -6.09 8.18 37.80
C LEU A 666 -5.94 8.12 39.33
N PRO A 667 -6.78 8.85 40.09
CA PRO A 667 -6.69 8.83 41.55
C PRO A 667 -7.41 7.67 42.24
N ALA A 668 -8.46 7.09 41.64
CA ALA A 668 -9.37 6.16 42.34
C ALA A 668 -9.57 4.81 41.62
N PRO A 669 -8.52 4.00 41.42
CA PRO A 669 -8.68 2.64 40.90
C PRO A 669 -9.53 1.78 41.85
N LYS A 670 -10.39 0.92 41.29
CA LYS A 670 -11.33 0.10 42.07
C LYS A 670 -11.69 -1.24 41.46
N THR A 671 -11.84 -1.33 40.14
CA THR A 671 -12.26 -2.57 39.47
C THR A 671 -11.27 -3.10 38.45
N VAL A 672 -10.37 -2.23 37.98
CA VAL A 672 -9.33 -2.59 37.02
C VAL A 672 -7.98 -2.57 37.72
N ASP A 673 -7.20 -3.64 37.51
CA ASP A 673 -5.80 -3.74 37.87
C ASP A 673 -5.03 -3.09 36.72
N PHE A 674 -4.64 -1.83 36.89
CA PHE A 674 -4.04 -1.00 35.85
C PHE A 674 -2.54 -1.23 35.74
N ASN A 675 -1.87 -1.62 36.84
CA ASN A 675 -0.43 -1.91 36.83
C ASN A 675 -0.11 -3.39 36.51
N HIS A 676 -1.15 -4.23 36.41
CA HIS A 676 -1.10 -5.66 36.07
C HIS A 676 -0.33 -6.51 37.10
N ASP A 677 -0.29 -6.10 38.38
CA ASP A 677 0.37 -6.83 39.47
C ASP A 677 -0.49 -8.00 40.03
N GLY A 678 -1.71 -8.15 39.52
CA GLY A 678 -2.69 -9.16 39.92
C GLY A 678 -3.60 -8.72 41.08
N GLN A 679 -3.50 -7.48 41.56
CA GLN A 679 -4.27 -6.96 42.67
C GLN A 679 -4.87 -5.59 42.35
N VAL A 680 -6.20 -5.50 42.29
CA VAL A 680 -6.88 -4.20 42.20
C VAL A 680 -6.79 -3.47 43.54
N ASN A 681 -5.95 -2.46 43.65
CA ASN A 681 -5.67 -1.73 44.88
C ASN A 681 -5.19 -0.29 44.62
N SER A 682 -4.82 0.46 45.66
CA SER A 682 -4.40 1.87 45.49
C SER A 682 -3.07 2.04 44.75
N LEU A 683 -2.27 0.98 44.60
CA LEU A 683 -1.03 1.00 43.83
C LEU A 683 -1.25 1.08 42.31
N ASP A 684 -2.49 0.92 41.86
CA ASP A 684 -2.95 1.12 40.48
C ASP A 684 -3.17 2.61 40.12
N GLU A 685 -3.01 3.54 41.08
CA GLU A 685 -3.02 4.97 40.80
C GLU A 685 -1.87 5.33 39.86
N TYR A 686 -2.10 6.23 38.89
CA TYR A 686 -1.06 6.62 37.95
C TYR A 686 -1.10 8.11 37.57
N ILE A 687 0.04 8.58 37.10
CA ILE A 687 0.25 9.89 36.48
C ILE A 687 0.90 9.66 35.12
N GLU A 688 0.42 10.35 34.08
CA GLU A 688 0.94 10.28 32.72
C GLU A 688 1.48 11.62 32.24
N LEU A 689 2.63 11.58 31.57
CA LEU A 689 3.25 12.70 30.86
C LEU A 689 3.10 12.53 29.35
N TYR A 690 3.01 13.64 28.64
CA TYR A 690 3.03 13.70 27.18
C TYR A 690 4.12 14.65 26.67
N ASN A 691 4.78 14.26 25.58
CA ASN A 691 5.73 15.07 24.85
C ASN A 691 5.12 15.62 23.55
N PRO A 692 4.60 16.86 23.52
CA PRO A 692 4.08 17.47 22.30
C PRO A 692 5.16 17.78 21.24
N ASN A 693 6.44 17.64 21.57
CA ASN A 693 7.52 17.98 20.64
C ASN A 693 7.69 16.89 19.57
N PRO A 694 8.10 17.26 18.35
CA PRO A 694 8.41 16.32 17.27
C PRO A 694 9.80 15.65 17.43
N PHE A 695 10.41 15.76 18.60
CA PHE A 695 11.70 15.15 18.95
C PHE A 695 11.65 14.60 20.38
N PRO A 696 12.45 13.55 20.70
CA PRO A 696 12.53 13.02 22.05
C PRO A 696 13.10 14.05 23.04
N VAL A 697 12.60 14.05 24.27
CA VAL A 697 13.06 14.93 25.35
C VAL A 697 13.58 14.10 26.52
N ALA A 698 14.83 14.37 26.91
CA ALA A 698 15.40 13.80 28.13
C ALA A 698 14.89 14.56 29.36
N LEU A 699 14.44 13.83 30.37
CA LEU A 699 13.82 14.35 31.60
C LEU A 699 14.75 14.28 32.81
N ALA A 700 16.06 14.23 32.57
CA ALA A 700 17.06 14.21 33.65
C ALA A 700 16.86 15.37 34.63
N GLY A 701 16.71 15.04 35.91
CA GLY A 701 16.48 16.00 36.99
C GLY A 701 15.05 16.50 37.17
N TRP A 702 14.09 16.12 36.32
CA TRP A 702 12.68 16.46 36.52
C TRP A 702 12.07 15.64 37.66
N ALA A 703 10.92 16.08 38.21
CA ALA A 703 10.22 15.35 39.27
C ALA A 703 8.69 15.44 39.15
N LEU A 704 8.00 14.41 39.64
CA LEU A 704 6.55 14.39 39.86
C LEU A 704 6.23 14.65 41.33
N ASP A 705 5.10 15.30 41.60
CA ASP A 705 4.62 15.56 42.96
C ASP A 705 3.09 15.65 43.03
N ASP A 706 2.50 15.38 44.20
CA ASP A 706 1.05 15.53 44.43
C ASP A 706 0.69 16.91 44.98
N ARG A 707 1.54 17.57 45.79
CA ARG A 707 1.21 18.90 46.33
C ARG A 707 2.39 19.68 46.92
N ALA A 708 2.36 21.00 46.74
CA ALA A 708 3.35 21.93 47.31
C ALA A 708 3.33 21.90 48.84
N GLU A 709 4.47 21.53 49.43
CA GLU A 709 4.72 21.58 50.88
C GLU A 709 3.69 20.83 51.74
N GLY A 710 3.35 19.60 51.33
CA GLY A 710 2.57 18.65 52.12
C GLY A 710 1.84 17.68 51.21
N GLY A 711 1.98 16.38 51.43
CA GLY A 711 1.59 15.33 50.49
C GLY A 711 2.61 14.19 50.55
N SER A 712 2.73 13.44 49.46
CA SER A 712 3.81 12.48 49.25
C SER A 712 5.15 13.20 49.06
N ARG A 713 6.26 12.47 49.03
CA ARG A 713 7.55 13.10 48.68
C ARG A 713 7.61 13.25 47.16
N PRO A 714 8.11 14.38 46.62
CA PRO A 714 8.37 14.51 45.20
C PRO A 714 9.26 13.36 44.74
N TRP A 715 8.88 12.73 43.64
CA TRP A 715 9.59 11.61 43.07
C TRP A 715 10.43 12.08 41.88
N PRO A 716 11.77 12.04 41.96
CA PRO A 716 12.62 12.40 40.83
C PRO A 716 12.52 11.34 39.74
N LEU A 717 12.37 11.77 38.49
CA LEU A 717 12.44 10.87 37.35
C LEU A 717 13.88 10.32 37.23
N PRO A 718 14.05 9.05 36.81
CA PRO A 718 15.38 8.49 36.51
C PRO A 718 16.16 9.36 35.50
N ASP A 719 17.47 9.52 35.70
CA ASP A 719 18.32 10.42 34.91
C ASP A 719 18.40 10.05 33.42
N ASP A 720 18.12 8.79 33.08
CA ASP A 720 18.05 8.23 31.73
C ASP A 720 16.65 8.25 31.12
N THR A 721 15.66 8.85 31.81
CA THR A 721 14.28 8.93 31.31
C THR A 721 14.24 9.81 30.06
N ILE A 722 13.83 9.23 28.94
CA ILE A 722 13.59 9.92 27.68
C ILE A 722 12.14 9.67 27.27
N ILE A 723 11.39 10.74 27.04
CA ILE A 723 10.06 10.65 26.44
C ILE A 723 10.19 10.85 24.92
N PRO A 724 9.79 9.89 24.06
CA PRO A 724 9.86 10.02 22.61
C PRO A 724 9.07 11.22 22.07
N ALA A 725 9.36 11.64 20.83
CA ALA A 725 8.53 12.62 20.13
C ALA A 725 7.06 12.17 20.10
N HIS A 726 6.11 13.04 20.47
CA HIS A 726 4.69 12.67 20.59
C HIS A 726 4.42 11.44 21.49
N GLY A 727 5.38 11.11 22.36
CA GLY A 727 5.32 9.94 23.24
C GLY A 727 4.65 10.24 24.58
N PHE A 728 4.24 9.17 25.26
CA PHE A 728 3.65 9.19 26.59
C PHE A 728 4.56 8.43 27.57
N LEU A 729 4.61 8.87 28.83
CA LEU A 729 5.25 8.12 29.91
C LEU A 729 4.28 7.97 31.08
N LEU A 730 4.13 6.75 31.55
CA LEU A 730 3.19 6.38 32.59
C LEU A 730 3.96 6.01 33.87
N PHE A 731 3.52 6.57 34.99
CA PHE A 731 4.15 6.34 36.29
C PHE A 731 3.11 5.92 37.32
N PHE A 732 3.23 4.70 37.83
CA PHE A 732 2.31 4.17 38.83
C PHE A 732 2.71 4.57 40.24
N ARG A 733 1.75 4.61 41.16
CA ARG A 733 2.02 4.77 42.59
C ARG A 733 2.90 3.66 43.16
N ALA A 734 2.81 2.45 42.62
CA ALA A 734 3.71 1.35 42.96
C ALA A 734 5.20 1.72 42.82
N GLU A 735 5.51 2.58 41.84
CA GLU A 735 6.87 2.98 41.48
C GLU A 735 7.25 4.32 42.13
N THR A 736 6.34 5.30 42.05
CA THR A 736 6.60 6.67 42.49
C THR A 736 6.40 6.86 43.99
N GLY A 737 5.51 6.07 44.59
CA GLY A 737 5.01 6.29 45.94
C GLY A 737 4.13 7.52 46.09
N ILE A 738 3.78 8.23 45.01
CA ILE A 738 2.89 9.40 45.02
C ILE A 738 1.46 8.92 45.21
N ALA A 739 0.78 9.43 46.24
CA ALA A 739 -0.56 9.04 46.62
C ALA A 739 -1.57 10.11 46.23
N LEU A 740 -2.48 9.80 45.31
CA LEU A 740 -3.50 10.73 44.84
C LEU A 740 -4.77 10.58 45.69
N ASN A 741 -5.16 11.62 46.44
CA ASN A 741 -6.32 11.54 47.33
C ASN A 741 -7.65 11.60 46.56
N ASN A 742 -8.58 10.70 46.87
CA ASN A 742 -9.89 10.59 46.19
C ASN A 742 -10.84 11.77 46.43
N ASP A 743 -10.70 12.46 47.57
CA ASP A 743 -11.64 13.54 47.96
C ASP A 743 -11.21 14.92 47.44
N ALA A 744 -9.92 15.13 47.17
CA ALA A 744 -9.32 16.28 46.47
C ALA A 744 -7.79 16.14 46.52
N ASP A 745 -7.10 16.43 45.41
CA ASP A 745 -5.64 16.53 45.39
C ASP A 745 -5.12 17.34 44.19
N SER A 746 -3.80 17.39 44.05
CA SER A 746 -3.15 17.87 42.82
C SER A 746 -2.13 16.88 42.26
N VAL A 747 -1.67 17.16 41.04
CA VAL A 747 -0.52 16.53 40.38
C VAL A 747 0.31 17.64 39.76
N ARG A 748 1.62 17.58 39.91
CA ARG A 748 2.54 18.65 39.51
C ARG A 748 3.81 18.06 38.88
N LEU A 749 4.23 18.64 37.77
CA LEU A 749 5.46 18.33 37.07
C LEU A 749 6.48 19.44 37.34
N LEU A 750 7.66 19.07 37.83
CA LEU A 750 8.72 19.99 38.23
C LEU A 750 9.94 19.83 37.31
N ALA A 751 10.48 20.97 36.84
CA ALA A 751 11.74 21.04 36.11
C ALA A 751 12.95 20.83 37.06
N PRO A 752 14.17 20.62 36.53
CA PRO A 752 15.38 20.38 37.33
C PRO A 752 15.77 21.51 38.29
N ASP A 753 15.33 22.74 38.03
CA ASP A 753 15.51 23.89 38.90
C ASP A 753 14.44 23.99 40.03
N GLY A 754 13.52 23.02 40.08
CA GLY A 754 12.39 22.97 41.01
C GLY A 754 11.19 23.82 40.60
N ARG A 755 11.23 24.44 39.41
CA ARG A 755 10.10 25.22 38.88
C ARG A 755 8.97 24.30 38.43
N GLU A 756 7.74 24.66 38.76
CA GLU A 756 6.55 23.97 38.23
C GLU A 756 6.39 24.25 36.74
N VAL A 757 6.33 23.17 35.95
CA VAL A 757 6.19 23.19 34.49
C VAL A 757 4.72 23.05 34.10
N ASP A 758 4.02 22.11 34.74
CA ASP A 758 2.59 21.88 34.56
C ASP A 758 1.99 21.36 35.87
N ALA A 759 0.71 21.64 36.10
CA ALA A 759 -0.01 21.18 37.28
C ALA A 759 -1.51 21.06 37.03
N PHE A 760 -2.11 20.11 37.73
CA PHE A 760 -3.54 19.88 37.73
C PHE A 760 -4.06 19.71 39.15
N THR A 761 -5.21 20.30 39.46
CA THR A 761 -5.89 20.16 40.76
C THR A 761 -7.31 19.71 40.53
N TYR A 762 -7.74 18.68 41.27
CA TYR A 762 -9.11 18.18 41.22
C TYR A 762 -9.74 18.16 42.61
N THR A 763 -11.06 18.38 42.66
CA THR A 763 -11.83 18.47 43.91
C THR A 763 -12.73 17.28 44.17
N GLN A 764 -12.79 16.34 43.23
CA GLN A 764 -13.53 15.08 43.32
C GLN A 764 -13.05 14.15 42.20
N THR A 765 -13.19 12.84 42.40
CA THR A 765 -12.99 11.83 41.34
C THR A 765 -14.06 10.74 41.44
N ALA A 766 -14.23 9.96 40.38
CA ALA A 766 -15.05 8.76 40.35
C ALA A 766 -14.16 7.51 40.23
N SER A 767 -14.65 6.37 40.72
CA SER A 767 -13.88 5.12 40.65
C SER A 767 -13.60 4.70 39.20
N ASP A 768 -12.38 4.24 38.94
CA ASP A 768 -11.89 3.85 37.61
C ASP A 768 -12.08 4.91 36.53
N THR A 769 -12.12 6.19 36.93
CA THR A 769 -12.31 7.33 36.02
C THR A 769 -11.10 8.26 36.12
N PRO A 770 -10.34 8.43 35.03
CA PRO A 770 -9.19 9.32 35.03
C PRO A 770 -9.66 10.78 35.00
N TRP A 771 -8.76 11.68 35.34
CA TRP A 771 -8.77 13.02 34.79
C TRP A 771 -7.82 13.01 33.59
N SER A 772 -8.34 13.39 32.42
CA SER A 772 -7.61 13.36 31.14
C SER A 772 -7.68 14.73 30.49
N ARG A 773 -6.65 15.16 29.75
CA ARG A 773 -6.78 16.35 28.89
C ARG A 773 -7.59 16.01 27.65
N MET A 774 -8.54 16.86 27.26
CA MET A 774 -9.36 16.66 26.05
C MET A 774 -8.54 16.64 24.74
N GLU A 775 -7.38 17.29 24.76
CA GLU A 775 -6.38 17.27 23.70
C GLU A 775 -5.04 17.04 24.39
N ASP A 776 -4.25 16.08 23.91
CA ASP A 776 -3.06 15.63 24.63
C ASP A 776 -2.11 16.79 24.93
N GLY A 777 -1.75 16.93 26.20
CA GLY A 777 -0.87 17.98 26.74
C GLY A 777 -1.41 19.41 26.83
N VAL A 778 -2.42 19.80 26.05
CA VAL A 778 -2.87 21.22 25.98
C VAL A 778 -4.35 21.45 26.26
N GLY A 779 -5.19 20.41 26.19
CA GLY A 779 -6.63 20.50 26.37
C GLY A 779 -7.08 20.71 27.82
N THR A 780 -8.36 21.09 27.98
CA THR A 780 -9.01 21.16 29.30
C THR A 780 -9.14 19.77 29.92
N TRP A 781 -9.00 19.67 31.23
CA TRP A 781 -9.16 18.40 31.96
C TRP A 781 -10.63 17.96 32.03
N THR A 782 -10.89 16.67 31.80
CA THR A 782 -12.21 16.04 31.85
C THR A 782 -12.16 14.68 32.53
N MET A 783 -13.28 14.27 33.13
CA MET A 783 -13.53 12.90 33.60
C MET A 783 -14.41 12.10 32.62
N ASP A 784 -14.80 12.70 31.50
CA ASP A 784 -15.71 12.06 30.55
C ASP A 784 -14.99 11.00 29.72
N TYR A 785 -13.65 11.01 29.66
CA TYR A 785 -12.86 10.10 28.84
C TYR A 785 -12.58 8.79 29.61
N PRO A 786 -12.56 7.62 28.93
CA PRO A 786 -12.12 6.39 29.56
C PRO A 786 -10.60 6.47 29.86
N PRO A 787 -10.10 5.71 30.87
CA PRO A 787 -8.66 5.59 31.12
C PRO A 787 -7.88 5.21 29.85
N SER A 788 -6.80 5.95 29.56
CA SER A 788 -5.91 5.69 28.42
C SER A 788 -4.43 5.58 28.83
N PRO A 789 -4.07 4.71 29.80
CA PRO A 789 -2.69 4.61 30.28
C PRO A 789 -1.70 4.23 29.17
N GLY A 790 -0.69 5.08 28.97
CA GLY A 790 0.35 4.94 27.96
C GLY A 790 -0.06 5.34 26.55
N GLY A 791 -1.19 6.05 26.37
CA GLY A 791 -1.74 6.37 25.05
C GLY A 791 -2.56 7.66 25.01
N PRO A 792 -3.05 8.05 23.82
CA PRO A 792 -3.75 9.32 23.62
C PRO A 792 -5.11 9.35 24.32
N ASN A 793 -5.47 10.50 24.87
CA ASN A 793 -6.77 10.75 25.48
C ASN A 793 -7.84 10.85 24.39
N LEU A 794 -8.79 9.92 24.38
CA LEU A 794 -9.86 9.90 23.38
C LEU A 794 -11.23 10.05 24.04
N ALA A 795 -12.08 10.90 23.46
CA ALA A 795 -13.48 10.97 23.86
C ALA A 795 -14.13 9.59 23.78
N PRO A 796 -15.04 9.22 24.71
CA PRO A 796 -15.81 8.00 24.58
C PRO A 796 -16.47 8.03 23.23
N THR A 797 -16.18 7.03 22.40
CA THR A 797 -16.82 6.94 21.10
C THR A 797 -18.32 6.84 21.36
N PRO A 798 -19.15 7.76 20.85
CA PRO A 798 -20.60 7.58 20.91
C PRO A 798 -20.87 6.22 20.29
N THR A 799 -21.69 5.40 20.97
CA THR A 799 -22.08 4.07 20.49
C THR A 799 -22.24 4.12 18.97
N PRO A 800 -21.46 3.34 18.19
CA PRO A 800 -21.30 3.59 16.77
C PRO A 800 -22.67 3.66 16.10
N THR A 801 -22.89 4.76 15.39
CA THR A 801 -24.07 4.90 14.54
C THR A 801 -24.04 3.72 13.57
N PRO A 802 -25.07 2.86 13.53
CA PRO A 802 -25.07 1.69 12.65
C PRO A 802 -24.83 2.13 11.21
N LEU A 803 -23.82 1.56 10.54
CA LEU A 803 -23.61 1.76 9.11
C LEU A 803 -24.92 1.47 8.36
N PRO A 804 -25.38 2.37 7.48
CA PRO A 804 -26.65 2.19 6.79
C PRO A 804 -26.60 0.95 5.87
N PRO A 805 -27.74 0.27 5.68
CA PRO A 805 -27.81 -0.85 4.73
C PRO A 805 -27.62 -0.35 3.30
N PRO A 806 -27.05 -1.17 2.39
CA PRO A 806 -26.80 -0.74 1.01
C PRO A 806 -28.11 -0.41 0.29
N PRO A 807 -28.10 0.59 -0.63
CA PRO A 807 -29.18 0.79 -1.57
C PRO A 807 -29.47 -0.50 -2.37
N PRO A 808 -30.74 -0.89 -2.58
CA PRO A 808 -31.10 -2.14 -3.27
C PRO A 808 -30.57 -2.25 -4.71
N ASN A 809 -30.34 -1.11 -5.35
CA ASN A 809 -29.80 -1.01 -6.70
C ASN A 809 -28.27 -0.96 -6.74
N GLN A 810 -27.59 -1.31 -5.64
CA GLN A 810 -26.13 -1.36 -5.56
C GLN A 810 -25.61 -2.73 -5.13
N ILE A 811 -26.49 -3.71 -4.89
CA ILE A 811 -26.16 -5.08 -4.55
C ILE A 811 -27.08 -6.07 -5.28
N ALA A 812 -26.52 -7.16 -5.80
CA ALA A 812 -27.30 -8.20 -6.49
C ALA A 812 -26.67 -9.59 -6.36
N LEU A 813 -27.44 -10.62 -6.70
CA LEU A 813 -26.89 -11.97 -6.92
C LEU A 813 -26.04 -11.92 -8.19
N ASN A 814 -24.80 -12.40 -8.14
CA ASN A 814 -23.88 -12.28 -9.27
C ASN A 814 -23.53 -13.61 -9.93
N GLU A 815 -23.19 -14.61 -9.13
CA GLU A 815 -22.81 -15.94 -9.61
C GLU A 815 -23.32 -17.02 -8.66
N VAL A 816 -23.78 -18.16 -9.19
CA VAL A 816 -24.37 -19.24 -8.40
C VAL A 816 -23.88 -20.58 -8.91
N LEU A 817 -23.24 -21.36 -8.05
CA LEU A 817 -22.77 -22.72 -8.35
C LEU A 817 -23.60 -23.74 -7.54
N PRO A 818 -24.66 -24.35 -8.13
CA PRO A 818 -25.61 -25.20 -7.40
C PRO A 818 -25.28 -26.70 -7.42
N ALA A 819 -24.14 -27.10 -7.97
CA ALA A 819 -23.79 -28.52 -8.12
C ALA A 819 -22.26 -28.71 -8.28
N PRO A 820 -21.48 -28.45 -7.23
CA PRO A 820 -20.07 -28.83 -7.22
C PRO A 820 -19.94 -30.36 -7.26
N LYS A 821 -18.79 -30.85 -7.73
CA LYS A 821 -18.53 -32.30 -7.72
C LYS A 821 -17.06 -32.65 -7.65
N ALA A 822 -16.26 -32.09 -8.55
CA ALA A 822 -14.89 -32.57 -8.77
C ALA A 822 -13.82 -31.55 -8.36
N LYS A 823 -14.22 -30.31 -8.12
CA LYS A 823 -13.34 -29.24 -7.69
C LYS A 823 -13.69 -28.83 -6.26
N ASP A 824 -12.64 -28.74 -5.46
CA ASP A 824 -12.63 -28.19 -4.12
C ASP A 824 -12.61 -26.67 -4.27
N TRP A 825 -13.76 -26.04 -4.03
CA TRP A 825 -13.97 -24.61 -4.24
C TRP A 825 -13.82 -23.80 -2.95
N ASP A 826 -14.00 -24.41 -1.77
CA ASP A 826 -13.78 -23.75 -0.48
C ASP A 826 -12.37 -23.96 0.10
N GLY A 827 -11.59 -24.87 -0.49
CA GLY A 827 -10.19 -25.09 -0.15
C GLY A 827 -9.99 -25.96 1.09
N ASP A 828 -11.02 -26.69 1.53
CA ASP A 828 -10.98 -27.55 2.72
C ASP A 828 -10.26 -28.89 2.48
N GLY A 829 -9.85 -29.16 1.23
CA GLY A 829 -9.19 -30.38 0.79
C GLY A 829 -10.15 -31.47 0.31
N VAL A 830 -11.46 -31.23 0.29
CA VAL A 830 -12.51 -32.20 0.01
C VAL A 830 -13.51 -31.69 -1.02
N ALA A 831 -13.22 -31.93 -2.30
CA ALA A 831 -14.21 -31.71 -3.38
C ALA A 831 -15.48 -32.55 -3.14
N GLY A 832 -16.60 -31.88 -2.93
CA GLY A 832 -17.85 -32.47 -2.49
C GLY A 832 -19.05 -31.56 -2.73
N TYR A 833 -20.15 -31.85 -2.03
CA TYR A 833 -21.39 -31.08 -2.14
C TYR A 833 -21.40 -29.84 -1.24
N LEU A 834 -20.39 -29.67 -0.38
CA LEU A 834 -20.25 -28.53 0.53
C LEU A 834 -19.62 -27.31 -0.15
N ASP A 835 -18.87 -27.54 -1.22
CA ASP A 835 -18.30 -26.55 -2.16
C ASP A 835 -19.35 -25.79 -3.01
N GLU A 836 -20.61 -25.88 -2.63
CA GLU A 836 -21.71 -25.20 -3.32
C GLU A 836 -21.75 -23.77 -2.80
N TRP A 837 -21.89 -22.78 -3.67
CA TRP A 837 -21.81 -21.38 -3.24
C TRP A 837 -22.68 -20.43 -4.04
N VAL A 838 -22.93 -19.28 -3.41
CA VAL A 838 -23.61 -18.11 -3.96
C VAL A 838 -22.65 -16.93 -3.84
N GLU A 839 -22.52 -16.16 -4.91
CA GLU A 839 -21.78 -14.91 -4.94
C GLU A 839 -22.73 -13.72 -5.05
N LEU A 840 -22.45 -12.68 -4.27
CA LEU A 840 -23.04 -11.36 -4.43
C LEU A 840 -22.06 -10.43 -5.15
N TYR A 841 -22.58 -9.40 -5.81
CA TYR A 841 -21.77 -8.27 -6.26
C TYR A 841 -22.31 -6.99 -5.63
N TYR A 842 -21.44 -6.25 -4.96
CA TYR A 842 -21.75 -4.95 -4.38
C TYR A 842 -20.92 -3.88 -5.08
N TRP A 843 -21.57 -2.93 -5.73
CA TRP A 843 -20.93 -1.85 -6.51
C TRP A 843 -21.21 -0.46 -5.94
N GLY A 844 -21.57 -0.36 -4.67
CA GLY A 844 -21.58 0.91 -3.97
C GLY A 844 -20.16 1.39 -3.70
N ASP A 845 -19.99 2.70 -3.53
CA ASP A 845 -18.69 3.36 -3.38
C ASP A 845 -18.23 3.48 -1.92
N ALA A 846 -19.00 2.95 -0.96
CA ALA A 846 -18.69 2.95 0.47
C ALA A 846 -19.06 1.62 1.13
N ALA A 847 -18.49 1.28 2.28
CA ALA A 847 -18.83 0.05 2.99
C ALA A 847 -20.27 0.08 3.51
N ALA A 848 -20.97 -1.06 3.46
CA ALA A 848 -22.37 -1.15 3.85
C ALA A 848 -22.68 -2.37 4.71
N ASN A 849 -23.68 -2.28 5.58
CA ASN A 849 -24.06 -3.36 6.49
C ASN A 849 -25.25 -4.16 5.94
N ILE A 850 -25.05 -5.44 5.65
CA ILE A 850 -26.11 -6.39 5.25
C ILE A 850 -26.51 -7.34 6.39
N GLY A 851 -26.07 -7.06 7.62
CA GLY A 851 -26.45 -7.84 8.79
C GLY A 851 -27.98 -7.93 8.94
N GLY A 852 -28.48 -9.15 9.11
CA GLY A 852 -29.93 -9.42 9.18
C GLY A 852 -30.63 -9.60 7.82
N TRP A 853 -29.96 -9.35 6.68
CA TRP A 853 -30.46 -9.73 5.36
C TRP A 853 -30.47 -11.26 5.21
N ARG A 854 -31.15 -11.77 4.18
CA ARG A 854 -31.31 -13.22 3.96
C ARG A 854 -31.03 -13.61 2.51
N LEU A 855 -30.36 -14.75 2.36
CA LEU A 855 -30.34 -15.53 1.13
C LEU A 855 -31.36 -16.66 1.28
N TRP A 856 -32.43 -16.61 0.50
CA TRP A 856 -33.59 -17.48 0.67
C TRP A 856 -33.81 -18.36 -0.56
N ARG A 857 -33.77 -19.68 -0.38
CA ARG A 857 -34.03 -20.64 -1.46
C ARG A 857 -35.49 -21.09 -1.48
N GLY A 858 -36.02 -21.29 -2.69
CA GLY A 858 -37.37 -21.82 -2.93
C GLY A 858 -38.34 -20.79 -3.51
N PRO A 859 -39.51 -21.22 -4.02
CA PRO A 859 -40.37 -20.39 -4.85
C PRO A 859 -41.02 -19.27 -4.03
N LEU A 860 -41.28 -18.13 -4.68
CA LEU A 860 -42.08 -17.07 -4.09
C LEU A 860 -43.52 -17.56 -3.85
N GLY A 861 -44.02 -17.35 -2.62
CA GLY A 861 -45.38 -17.62 -2.22
C GLY A 861 -46.38 -16.57 -2.75
N PRO A 862 -47.68 -16.74 -2.46
CA PRO A 862 -48.73 -15.80 -2.87
C PRO A 862 -48.56 -14.38 -2.29
N ASP A 863 -47.80 -14.25 -1.19
CA ASP A 863 -47.44 -13.01 -0.51
C ASP A 863 -46.19 -12.34 -1.11
N GLY A 864 -45.58 -12.93 -2.14
CA GLY A 864 -44.36 -12.41 -2.77
C GLY A 864 -43.09 -12.69 -1.97
N LEU A 865 -43.17 -13.47 -0.88
CA LEU A 865 -42.01 -13.87 -0.08
C LEU A 865 -41.56 -15.30 -0.42
N PRO A 866 -40.25 -15.61 -0.39
CA PRO A 866 -39.78 -16.95 -0.70
C PRO A 866 -40.26 -17.98 0.33
N THR A 867 -40.60 -19.17 -0.16
CA THR A 867 -40.96 -20.32 0.68
C THR A 867 -39.81 -21.32 0.68
N GLY A 868 -39.25 -21.64 1.86
CA GLY A 868 -38.12 -22.58 1.97
C GLY A 868 -37.09 -22.19 3.03
N PHE A 869 -35.90 -22.79 2.96
CA PHE A 869 -34.79 -22.52 3.89
C PHE A 869 -34.10 -21.20 3.53
N PHE A 870 -33.62 -20.46 4.53
CA PHE A 870 -32.82 -19.25 4.33
C PHE A 870 -31.57 -19.27 5.19
N TYR A 871 -30.51 -18.66 4.67
CA TYR A 871 -29.38 -18.19 5.46
C TYR A 871 -29.61 -16.74 5.82
N GLN A 872 -29.38 -16.37 7.08
CA GLN A 872 -29.45 -14.99 7.54
C GLN A 872 -28.04 -14.52 7.86
N PHE A 873 -27.64 -13.39 7.25
CA PHE A 873 -26.35 -12.78 7.52
C PHE A 873 -26.28 -12.37 9.00
N PRO A 874 -25.18 -12.69 9.71
CA PRO A 874 -24.97 -12.27 11.09
C PRO A 874 -25.14 -10.75 11.26
N PRO A 875 -25.59 -10.26 12.44
CA PRO A 875 -25.60 -8.83 12.72
C PRO A 875 -24.22 -8.21 12.45
N ASN A 876 -24.19 -7.01 11.88
CA ASN A 876 -22.97 -6.29 11.52
C ASN A 876 -22.11 -6.98 10.44
N THR A 877 -22.72 -7.77 9.56
CA THR A 877 -22.03 -8.25 8.35
C THR A 877 -21.79 -7.05 7.42
N ILE A 878 -20.54 -6.59 7.36
CA ILE A 878 -20.11 -5.47 6.51
C ILE A 878 -19.60 -6.03 5.18
N ILE A 879 -20.07 -5.44 4.08
CA ILE A 879 -19.54 -5.67 2.73
C ILE A 879 -18.78 -4.43 2.26
N GLN A 880 -17.64 -4.66 1.60
CA GLN A 880 -16.74 -3.61 1.14
C GLN A 880 -17.14 -3.15 -0.27
N PRO A 881 -16.95 -1.85 -0.63
CA PRO A 881 -17.28 -1.33 -1.95
C PRO A 881 -16.59 -2.14 -3.07
N HIS A 882 -17.30 -2.32 -4.19
CA HIS A 882 -16.87 -3.10 -5.37
C HIS A 882 -16.45 -4.56 -5.10
N SER A 883 -17.02 -5.22 -4.08
CA SER A 883 -16.64 -6.58 -3.67
C SER A 883 -17.53 -7.69 -4.24
N TYR A 884 -16.99 -8.92 -4.19
CA TYR A 884 -17.63 -10.17 -4.62
C TYR A 884 -17.73 -11.19 -3.47
N PRO A 885 -18.59 -10.98 -2.46
CA PRO A 885 -18.70 -11.91 -1.33
C PRO A 885 -19.17 -13.29 -1.76
N LEU A 886 -18.44 -14.33 -1.34
CA LEU A 886 -18.80 -15.74 -1.51
C LEU A 886 -19.48 -16.26 -0.25
N ILE A 887 -20.56 -17.03 -0.44
CA ILE A 887 -21.31 -17.68 0.62
C ILE A 887 -21.34 -19.17 0.30
N PHE A 888 -20.53 -19.96 1.01
CA PHE A 888 -20.48 -21.40 0.81
C PHE A 888 -21.60 -22.11 1.56
N ARG A 889 -21.96 -23.31 1.10
CA ARG A 889 -22.94 -24.17 1.75
C ARG A 889 -22.41 -24.71 3.07
N ALA A 890 -21.10 -24.94 3.19
CA ALA A 890 -20.47 -25.29 4.47
C ALA A 890 -20.82 -24.28 5.57
N GLU A 891 -20.85 -22.98 5.22
CA GLU A 891 -21.11 -21.87 6.13
C GLU A 891 -22.61 -21.58 6.28
N SER A 892 -23.33 -21.56 5.15
CA SER A 892 -24.71 -21.08 5.10
C SER A 892 -25.76 -22.17 5.31
N GLY A 893 -25.39 -23.45 5.13
CA GLY A 893 -26.32 -24.57 5.08
C GLY A 893 -27.31 -24.52 3.91
N LEU A 894 -27.21 -23.54 3.01
CA LEU A 894 -28.07 -23.42 1.84
C LEU A 894 -27.73 -24.53 0.85
N ALA A 895 -28.65 -25.49 0.71
CA ALA A 895 -28.57 -26.54 -0.31
C ALA A 895 -29.39 -26.17 -1.55
N LEU A 896 -28.71 -25.79 -2.62
CA LEU A 896 -29.28 -25.39 -3.89
C LEU A 896 -29.67 -26.62 -4.73
N PRO A 897 -30.84 -26.61 -5.39
CA PRO A 897 -31.20 -27.70 -6.29
C PRO A 897 -30.43 -27.57 -7.61
N ALA A 898 -29.86 -28.67 -8.08
CA ALA A 898 -29.16 -28.73 -9.35
C ALA A 898 -30.01 -28.22 -10.54
N SER A 899 -31.33 -28.37 -10.52
CA SER A 899 -32.26 -27.83 -11.53
C SER A 899 -33.60 -27.44 -10.93
N ARG A 900 -34.36 -26.56 -11.59
CA ARG A 900 -35.66 -26.04 -11.11
C ARG A 900 -35.54 -25.36 -9.75
N GLY A 901 -34.50 -24.54 -9.60
CA GLY A 901 -34.21 -23.79 -8.39
C GLY A 901 -34.58 -22.33 -8.47
N SER A 902 -34.74 -21.72 -7.30
CA SER A 902 -34.85 -20.29 -7.13
C SER A 902 -34.10 -19.83 -5.89
N LEU A 903 -33.49 -18.66 -5.99
CA LEU A 903 -32.73 -17.99 -4.94
C LEU A 903 -33.11 -16.51 -4.92
N HIS A 904 -33.29 -15.97 -3.73
CA HIS A 904 -33.75 -14.60 -3.52
C HIS A 904 -32.86 -13.93 -2.46
N LEU A 905 -32.30 -12.76 -2.80
CA LEU A 905 -31.67 -11.88 -1.82
C LEU A 905 -32.76 -10.99 -1.22
N VAL A 906 -32.90 -10.99 0.10
CA VAL A 906 -34.02 -10.37 0.80
C VAL A 906 -33.50 -9.51 1.95
N ARG A 907 -33.99 -8.27 2.06
CA ARG A 907 -33.65 -7.37 3.16
C ARG A 907 -34.83 -7.15 4.11
N PRO A 908 -34.58 -6.87 5.40
CA PRO A 908 -35.63 -6.43 6.31
C PRO A 908 -36.15 -5.04 5.90
N GLU A 909 -37.47 -4.86 5.86
CA GLU A 909 -38.12 -3.57 5.60
C GLU A 909 -39.27 -3.35 6.59
N GLY A 910 -39.07 -2.48 7.58
CA GLY A 910 -40.00 -2.28 8.69
C GLY A 910 -40.23 -3.56 9.50
N ALA A 911 -41.48 -3.99 9.63
CA ALA A 911 -41.84 -5.27 10.25
C ALA A 911 -41.88 -6.46 9.25
N GLY A 912 -41.55 -6.23 7.98
CA GLY A 912 -41.65 -7.19 6.89
C GLY A 912 -40.32 -7.42 6.17
N TRP A 913 -40.40 -7.98 4.96
CA TRP A 913 -39.28 -8.37 4.13
C TRP A 913 -39.45 -7.85 2.70
N GLN A 914 -38.37 -7.42 2.08
CA GLN A 914 -38.33 -6.95 0.70
C GLN A 914 -37.33 -7.76 -0.11
N VAL A 915 -37.75 -8.29 -1.25
CA VAL A 915 -36.86 -8.96 -2.21
C VAL A 915 -36.04 -7.90 -2.95
N VAL A 916 -34.72 -8.02 -2.87
CA VAL A 916 -33.75 -7.12 -3.52
C VAL A 916 -33.41 -7.63 -4.91
N ASP A 917 -33.10 -8.93 -5.01
CA ASP A 917 -32.83 -9.59 -6.29
C ASP A 917 -33.29 -11.04 -6.27
N SER A 918 -33.52 -11.62 -7.44
CA SER A 918 -34.01 -12.98 -7.61
C SER A 918 -33.36 -13.65 -8.81
N PHE A 919 -33.01 -14.92 -8.63
CA PHE A 919 -32.56 -15.78 -9.70
C PHE A 919 -33.34 -17.10 -9.70
N VAL A 920 -33.86 -17.49 -10.88
CA VAL A 920 -34.61 -18.72 -11.09
C VAL A 920 -33.98 -19.47 -12.26
N TRP A 921 -33.71 -20.77 -12.07
CA TRP A 921 -33.15 -21.63 -13.11
C TRP A 921 -33.94 -22.93 -13.27
N GLU A 922 -34.38 -23.21 -14.50
CA GLU A 922 -35.14 -24.42 -14.82
C GLU A 922 -34.26 -25.63 -15.13
N ARG A 923 -33.04 -25.40 -15.59
CA ARG A 923 -32.17 -26.44 -16.17
C ARG A 923 -30.90 -26.60 -15.36
N PHE A 924 -30.38 -27.82 -15.30
CA PHE A 924 -29.09 -28.13 -14.68
C PHE A 924 -27.93 -27.43 -15.42
N PRO A 925 -27.05 -26.62 -14.76
CA PRO A 925 -25.90 -25.99 -15.42
C PRO A 925 -24.81 -27.01 -15.82
N GLY A 926 -24.81 -28.17 -15.17
CA GLY A 926 -23.73 -29.16 -15.21
C GLY A 926 -22.96 -29.17 -13.88
N TYR A 927 -22.17 -30.21 -13.64
CA TYR A 927 -21.28 -30.23 -12.48
C TYR A 927 -20.14 -29.24 -12.66
N ASP A 928 -19.73 -28.59 -11.56
CA ASP A 928 -18.63 -27.60 -11.51
C ASP A 928 -18.85 -26.45 -12.52
N ARG A 929 -20.12 -26.07 -12.69
CA ARG A 929 -20.55 -24.96 -13.56
C ARG A 929 -21.52 -24.07 -12.81
N SER A 930 -21.29 -22.78 -12.93
CA SER A 930 -22.12 -21.74 -12.35
C SER A 930 -23.10 -21.17 -13.39
N PHE A 931 -24.08 -20.47 -12.87
CA PHE A 931 -24.77 -19.41 -13.60
C PHE A 931 -24.17 -18.09 -13.16
N SER A 932 -23.87 -17.19 -14.09
CA SER A 932 -23.23 -15.91 -13.79
C SER A 932 -23.88 -14.77 -14.59
N ARG A 933 -24.00 -13.59 -13.98
CA ARG A 933 -24.52 -12.38 -14.64
C ARG A 933 -23.42 -11.70 -15.44
N TYR A 934 -23.70 -11.31 -16.69
CA TYR A 934 -22.74 -10.54 -17.47
C TYR A 934 -23.43 -9.42 -18.26
N PRO A 935 -23.10 -8.13 -18.04
CA PRO A 935 -22.16 -7.60 -17.04
C PRO A 935 -22.55 -7.91 -15.58
N ASP A 936 -21.61 -7.83 -14.63
CA ASP A 936 -21.82 -8.17 -13.22
C ASP A 936 -22.98 -7.38 -12.58
N GLY A 937 -23.75 -8.04 -11.72
CA GLY A 937 -24.88 -7.47 -10.96
C GLY A 937 -26.12 -7.07 -11.77
N VAL A 938 -25.95 -6.55 -13.00
CA VAL A 938 -27.03 -5.95 -13.80
C VAL A 938 -27.35 -6.73 -15.08
N GLY A 939 -26.45 -7.62 -15.50
CA GLY A 939 -26.57 -8.37 -16.74
C GLY A 939 -27.52 -9.57 -16.68
N PRO A 940 -27.91 -10.10 -17.85
CA PRO A 940 -28.63 -11.37 -17.93
C PRO A 940 -27.77 -12.54 -17.43
N TRP A 941 -28.44 -13.59 -16.95
CA TRP A 941 -27.80 -14.82 -16.49
C TRP A 941 -27.35 -15.69 -17.66
N PHE A 942 -26.07 -16.06 -17.65
CA PHE A 942 -25.50 -17.00 -18.59
C PHE A 942 -24.89 -18.19 -17.85
N ARG A 943 -24.57 -19.24 -18.60
CA ARG A 943 -23.61 -20.25 -18.17
C ARG A 943 -22.31 -19.86 -18.84
N ILE A 944 -21.37 -19.30 -18.09
CA ILE A 944 -20.07 -18.82 -18.56
C ILE A 944 -18.96 -19.36 -17.63
N PHE A 945 -17.75 -18.80 -17.63
CA PHE A 945 -16.70 -19.30 -16.75
C PHE A 945 -17.10 -19.17 -15.28
N VAL A 946 -16.68 -20.15 -14.47
CA VAL A 946 -16.82 -20.10 -13.01
C VAL A 946 -15.75 -19.16 -12.46
N THR A 947 -16.13 -18.07 -11.81
CA THR A 947 -15.24 -16.96 -11.41
C THR A 947 -15.41 -16.57 -9.94
N PRO A 948 -15.16 -17.49 -8.98
CA PRO A 948 -15.42 -17.21 -7.56
C PRO A 948 -14.59 -16.01 -7.06
N GLY A 949 -15.27 -15.04 -6.47
CA GLY A 949 -14.68 -13.85 -5.87
C GLY A 949 -14.10 -12.87 -6.89
N ARG A 950 -14.51 -12.94 -8.17
CA ARG A 950 -13.93 -12.18 -9.29
C ARG A 950 -15.00 -11.75 -10.30
N PRO A 951 -14.72 -10.76 -11.17
CA PRO A 951 -15.65 -10.36 -12.23
C PRO A 951 -15.97 -11.48 -13.24
N ASN A 952 -17.25 -11.61 -13.64
CA ASN A 952 -17.69 -12.67 -14.55
C ASN A 952 -17.17 -12.45 -15.98
N ARG A 953 -16.87 -13.54 -16.70
CA ARG A 953 -16.33 -13.49 -18.07
C ARG A 953 -17.06 -14.44 -19.03
N PRO A 954 -17.45 -14.01 -20.25
CA PRO A 954 -18.16 -14.86 -21.20
C PRO A 954 -17.29 -16.02 -21.71
N PHE A 955 -17.91 -17.16 -22.02
CA PHE A 955 -17.21 -18.23 -22.74
C PHE A 955 -16.69 -17.73 -24.09
N PRO A 956 -15.46 -18.08 -24.51
CA PRO A 956 -15.00 -17.76 -25.85
C PRO A 956 -15.96 -18.37 -26.86
N THR A 957 -16.45 -17.56 -27.79
CA THR A 957 -17.34 -18.03 -28.86
C THR A 957 -16.60 -19.12 -29.65
N PRO A 958 -17.16 -20.33 -29.81
CA PRO A 958 -16.51 -21.34 -30.63
C PRO A 958 -16.45 -20.82 -32.07
N THR A 959 -15.24 -20.65 -32.58
CA THR A 959 -15.01 -20.32 -33.99
C THR A 959 -15.63 -21.42 -34.85
N PRO A 960 -16.59 -21.12 -35.75
CA PRO A 960 -17.12 -22.11 -36.67
C PRO A 960 -16.01 -22.60 -37.61
N GLY A 961 -15.75 -23.91 -37.58
CA GLY A 961 -15.10 -24.70 -38.63
C GLY A 961 -13.76 -24.18 -39.16
N LEU A 962 -12.66 -24.78 -38.70
CA LEU A 962 -11.34 -24.64 -39.32
C LEU A 962 -11.39 -24.93 -40.84
N PRO A 963 -11.06 -23.97 -41.72
CA PRO A 963 -10.37 -24.29 -42.95
C PRO A 963 -8.92 -24.69 -42.62
N PRO A 964 -8.23 -25.46 -43.49
CA PRO A 964 -6.90 -25.94 -43.18
C PRO A 964 -5.91 -24.78 -42.99
N ALA A 965 -4.95 -25.02 -42.11
CA ALA A 965 -3.95 -24.09 -41.62
C ALA A 965 -3.31 -23.21 -42.70
N SER A 966 -3.43 -21.89 -42.55
CA SER A 966 -2.40 -20.92 -42.93
C SER A 966 -2.82 -19.49 -42.59
N SER A 967 -2.31 -18.94 -41.48
CA SER A 967 -1.58 -17.66 -41.44
C SER A 967 -1.14 -17.37 -40.00
N PRO A 968 0.13 -17.00 -39.77
CA PRO A 968 0.61 -16.60 -38.44
C PRO A 968 -0.10 -15.33 -37.96
N GLY A 969 -0.36 -15.24 -36.65
CA GLY A 969 -0.93 -14.05 -36.01
C GLY A 969 -0.09 -12.79 -36.23
N PRO A 970 -0.63 -11.59 -35.92
CA PRO A 970 0.05 -10.33 -36.17
C PRO A 970 1.44 -10.35 -35.52
N GLU A 971 2.44 -10.07 -36.35
CA GLU A 971 3.84 -10.08 -35.95
C GLU A 971 4.12 -8.81 -35.15
N ALA A 972 4.45 -8.95 -33.86
CA ALA A 972 5.04 -7.84 -33.12
C ALA A 972 6.40 -7.50 -33.76
N SER A 973 6.74 -6.22 -33.81
CA SER A 973 7.96 -5.73 -34.47
C SER A 973 9.18 -6.55 -34.08
N PRO A 974 9.93 -7.15 -35.02
CA PRO A 974 11.01 -8.10 -34.72
C PRO A 974 12.21 -7.51 -33.95
N SER A 975 12.22 -6.20 -33.68
CA SER A 975 13.24 -5.47 -32.93
C SER A 975 12.82 -5.08 -31.50
N GLN A 976 11.55 -5.22 -31.11
CA GLN A 976 11.08 -4.80 -29.78
C GLN A 976 11.29 -5.91 -28.74
N ILE A 977 11.90 -5.57 -27.61
CA ILE A 977 12.09 -6.43 -26.45
C ILE A 977 11.08 -6.02 -25.39
N TYR A 978 10.30 -6.96 -24.89
CA TYR A 978 9.28 -6.73 -23.87
C TYR A 978 9.77 -7.20 -22.49
N PRO A 979 9.32 -6.56 -21.40
CA PRO A 979 9.46 -7.13 -20.06
C PRO A 979 8.69 -8.46 -19.99
N ILE A 980 9.17 -9.39 -19.17
CA ILE A 980 8.57 -10.73 -19.09
C ILE A 980 7.09 -10.66 -18.69
N GLN A 981 6.70 -9.72 -17.82
CA GLN A 981 5.31 -9.56 -17.40
C GLN A 981 4.34 -9.31 -18.58
N ALA A 982 4.80 -8.68 -19.65
CA ALA A 982 3.97 -8.43 -20.83
C ALA A 982 3.54 -9.74 -21.52
N ALA A 983 4.30 -10.83 -21.38
CA ALA A 983 3.94 -12.15 -21.90
C ALA A 983 2.60 -12.65 -21.37
N TYR A 984 2.19 -12.20 -20.17
CA TYR A 984 0.92 -12.59 -19.56
C TYR A 984 -0.27 -11.81 -20.11
N GLN A 985 -0.04 -10.62 -20.66
CA GLN A 985 -1.06 -9.73 -21.21
C GLN A 985 -1.33 -9.99 -22.71
N PHE A 986 -0.33 -10.51 -23.43
CA PHE A 986 -0.50 -10.84 -24.85
C PHE A 986 -1.34 -12.11 -25.08
N PRO A 987 -2.13 -12.15 -26.17
CA PRO A 987 -2.82 -13.37 -26.58
C PRO A 987 -1.85 -14.53 -26.87
N PRO A 988 -2.26 -15.79 -26.71
CA PRO A 988 -1.51 -16.96 -27.20
C PRO A 988 -1.21 -16.87 -28.70
N GLU A 989 -0.17 -17.56 -29.14
CA GLU A 989 0.37 -17.56 -30.51
C GLU A 989 0.95 -16.20 -30.97
N THR A 990 0.97 -15.18 -30.10
CA THR A 990 1.72 -13.94 -30.33
C THR A 990 3.22 -14.22 -30.30
N ARG A 991 3.96 -13.74 -31.31
CA ARG A 991 5.43 -13.79 -31.30
C ARG A 991 5.97 -12.61 -30.51
N ILE A 992 6.73 -12.86 -29.47
CA ILE A 992 7.39 -11.82 -28.69
C ILE A 992 8.89 -12.09 -28.55
N THR A 993 9.64 -11.06 -28.17
CA THR A 993 11.02 -11.18 -27.70
C THR A 993 11.11 -10.64 -26.29
N VAL A 994 11.73 -11.38 -25.38
CA VAL A 994 11.97 -10.98 -23.98
C VAL A 994 13.42 -11.25 -23.60
N GLU A 995 13.92 -10.55 -22.59
CA GLU A 995 15.21 -10.82 -21.95
C GLU A 995 15.01 -11.21 -20.49
N GLY A 996 15.84 -12.12 -19.99
CA GLY A 996 15.78 -12.54 -18.60
C GLY A 996 17.00 -13.34 -18.18
N VAL A 997 17.15 -13.52 -16.88
CA VAL A 997 18.18 -14.33 -16.23
C VAL A 997 17.65 -15.75 -16.04
N VAL A 998 18.42 -16.75 -16.43
CA VAL A 998 18.07 -18.17 -16.26
C VAL A 998 18.05 -18.51 -14.76
N THR A 999 16.87 -18.77 -14.20
CA THR A 999 16.68 -19.23 -12.80
C THR A 999 16.56 -20.76 -12.71
N VAL A 1000 16.17 -21.39 -13.82
CA VAL A 1000 16.15 -22.84 -13.98
C VAL A 1000 16.78 -23.22 -15.32
N PRO A 1001 17.98 -23.83 -15.33
CA PRO A 1001 18.62 -24.26 -16.56
C PRO A 1001 17.95 -25.52 -17.14
N PRO A 1002 18.30 -25.91 -18.39
CA PRO A 1002 17.86 -27.17 -18.96
C PRO A 1002 18.22 -28.34 -18.06
N ASP A 1003 17.47 -29.43 -18.17
CA ASP A 1003 17.65 -30.68 -17.41
C ASP A 1003 17.26 -30.63 -15.92
N THR A 1004 17.12 -29.45 -15.30
CA THR A 1004 16.63 -29.33 -13.92
C THR A 1004 15.20 -29.86 -13.78
N PHE A 1005 14.26 -29.32 -14.57
CA PHE A 1005 12.87 -29.80 -14.60
C PHE A 1005 12.61 -30.70 -15.82
N HIS A 1006 13.18 -30.32 -16.97
CA HIS A 1006 13.08 -31.06 -18.22
C HIS A 1006 14.20 -30.63 -19.18
N PRO A 1007 14.75 -31.51 -20.03
CA PRO A 1007 15.82 -31.17 -20.99
C PRO A 1007 15.51 -30.10 -22.05
N ARG A 1008 14.25 -29.62 -22.07
CA ARG A 1008 13.74 -28.65 -23.06
C ARG A 1008 12.99 -27.50 -22.41
N VAL A 1009 13.12 -27.35 -21.10
CA VAL A 1009 12.50 -26.27 -20.36
C VAL A 1009 13.62 -25.52 -19.69
N ILE A 1010 13.59 -24.20 -19.84
CA ILE A 1010 14.28 -23.30 -18.94
C ILE A 1010 13.25 -22.35 -18.33
N ILE A 1011 13.58 -21.74 -17.22
CA ILE A 1011 12.81 -20.62 -16.67
C ILE A 1011 13.75 -19.43 -16.65
N ILE A 1012 13.26 -18.32 -17.19
CA ILE A 1012 13.93 -17.04 -17.16
C ILE A 1012 13.12 -16.07 -16.32
N GLN A 1013 13.80 -15.15 -15.64
CA GLN A 1013 13.17 -14.16 -14.80
C GLN A 1013 13.87 -12.81 -14.97
N ASP A 1014 13.08 -11.75 -14.95
CA ASP A 1014 13.53 -10.37 -14.80
C ASP A 1014 12.90 -9.78 -13.53
N THR A 1015 13.04 -8.49 -13.31
CA THR A 1015 12.44 -7.81 -12.15
C THR A 1015 10.90 -7.77 -12.21
N SER A 1016 10.29 -8.04 -13.37
CA SER A 1016 8.85 -7.95 -13.59
C SER A 1016 8.12 -9.27 -13.39
N ALA A 1017 8.66 -10.40 -13.87
CA ALA A 1017 8.05 -11.72 -13.74
C ALA A 1017 9.00 -12.86 -14.14
N GLY A 1018 8.60 -14.09 -13.81
CA GLY A 1018 9.20 -15.30 -14.36
C GLY A 1018 8.44 -15.78 -15.60
N LEU A 1019 9.11 -16.48 -16.51
CA LEU A 1019 8.49 -17.10 -17.68
C LEU A 1019 9.17 -18.41 -18.05
N MET A 1020 8.31 -19.42 -18.28
CA MET A 1020 8.74 -20.71 -18.76
C MET A 1020 9.05 -20.65 -20.26
N VAL A 1021 10.19 -21.18 -20.67
CA VAL A 1021 10.66 -21.18 -22.05
C VAL A 1021 10.79 -22.63 -22.53
N TYR A 1022 10.06 -22.99 -23.59
CA TYR A 1022 10.12 -24.31 -24.19
C TYR A 1022 11.01 -24.35 -25.44
N LEU A 1023 12.05 -25.17 -25.38
CA LEU A 1023 13.08 -25.32 -26.42
C LEU A 1023 12.67 -26.42 -27.44
N ARG A 1024 12.12 -26.06 -28.61
CA ARG A 1024 11.82 -27.07 -29.67
C ARG A 1024 13.10 -27.55 -30.36
N ARG A 1025 13.01 -28.75 -30.99
CA ARG A 1025 14.09 -29.45 -31.73
C ARG A 1025 15.23 -28.56 -32.21
N GLY A 1026 16.44 -28.83 -31.72
CA GLY A 1026 17.67 -28.17 -32.13
C GLY A 1026 18.75 -28.32 -31.05
N GLN A 1027 19.98 -27.95 -31.38
CA GLN A 1027 21.07 -27.87 -30.41
C GLN A 1027 21.15 -26.44 -29.89
N TYR A 1028 20.78 -26.24 -28.63
CA TYR A 1028 20.88 -24.96 -27.95
C TYR A 1028 22.26 -24.80 -27.33
N PRO A 1029 22.75 -23.57 -27.14
CA PRO A 1029 23.96 -23.36 -26.36
C PRO A 1029 23.79 -23.89 -24.93
N PRO A 1030 24.87 -24.26 -24.23
CA PRO A 1030 24.80 -24.57 -22.80
C PRO A 1030 24.32 -23.33 -22.04
N LEU A 1031 23.39 -23.55 -21.11
CA LEU A 1031 22.77 -22.53 -20.29
C LEU A 1031 22.91 -22.93 -18.83
N GLU A 1032 23.33 -21.97 -18.02
CA GLU A 1032 23.57 -22.13 -16.58
C GLU A 1032 22.71 -21.14 -15.80
N GLU A 1033 22.44 -21.44 -14.53
CA GLU A 1033 21.77 -20.52 -13.62
C GLU A 1033 22.57 -19.21 -13.51
N GLY A 1034 21.89 -18.05 -13.52
CA GLY A 1034 22.53 -16.73 -13.52
C GLY A 1034 22.83 -16.16 -14.92
N GLN A 1035 22.75 -16.97 -15.97
CA GLN A 1035 23.02 -16.50 -17.32
C GLN A 1035 21.89 -15.64 -17.89
N ARG A 1036 22.23 -14.47 -18.44
CA ARG A 1036 21.29 -13.58 -19.13
C ARG A 1036 21.09 -14.03 -20.58
N VAL A 1037 19.83 -14.16 -20.99
CA VAL A 1037 19.44 -14.60 -22.33
C VAL A 1037 18.38 -13.70 -22.94
N ARG A 1038 18.42 -13.53 -24.26
CA ARG A 1038 17.33 -13.00 -25.08
C ARG A 1038 16.64 -14.15 -25.78
N VAL A 1039 15.33 -14.25 -25.63
CA VAL A 1039 14.52 -15.29 -26.25
C VAL A 1039 13.43 -14.69 -27.12
N SER A 1040 13.31 -15.17 -28.35
CA SER A 1040 12.19 -14.85 -29.24
C SER A 1040 11.36 -16.11 -29.50
N GLY A 1041 10.05 -16.04 -29.42
CA GLY A 1041 9.22 -17.22 -29.60
C GLY A 1041 7.74 -16.91 -29.58
N TYR A 1042 6.92 -17.94 -29.74
CA TYR A 1042 5.47 -17.81 -29.74
C TYR A 1042 4.94 -18.13 -28.34
N LEU A 1043 4.11 -17.24 -27.81
CA LEU A 1043 3.42 -17.48 -26.55
C LEU A 1043 2.45 -18.63 -26.68
N LYS A 1044 2.29 -19.39 -25.61
CA LYS A 1044 1.34 -20.49 -25.54
C LYS A 1044 0.92 -20.69 -24.09
N ASP A 1045 -0.33 -21.09 -23.90
CA ASP A 1045 -0.79 -21.61 -22.62
C ASP A 1045 -0.77 -23.13 -22.69
N PHE A 1046 -0.01 -23.75 -21.79
CA PHE A 1046 0.09 -25.20 -21.71
C PHE A 1046 -0.15 -25.65 -20.27
N ARG A 1047 -1.21 -26.44 -20.07
CA ARG A 1047 -1.62 -26.96 -18.74
C ARG A 1047 -1.81 -25.87 -17.68
N GLY A 1048 -2.37 -24.72 -18.08
CA GLY A 1048 -2.61 -23.58 -17.19
C GLY A 1048 -1.39 -22.70 -16.94
N GLN A 1049 -0.23 -22.99 -17.56
CA GLN A 1049 0.99 -22.19 -17.42
C GLN A 1049 1.31 -21.46 -18.73
N ARG A 1050 1.64 -20.17 -18.62
CA ARG A 1050 2.14 -19.35 -19.73
C ARG A 1050 3.57 -19.77 -20.06
N GLU A 1051 3.82 -20.09 -21.34
CA GLU A 1051 5.16 -20.42 -21.85
C GLU A 1051 5.47 -19.69 -23.15
N ILE A 1052 6.77 -19.47 -23.43
CA ILE A 1052 7.25 -19.03 -24.74
C ILE A 1052 7.95 -20.19 -25.46
N VAL A 1053 7.48 -20.49 -26.67
CA VAL A 1053 7.92 -21.63 -27.47
C VAL A 1053 8.92 -21.17 -28.52
N LEU A 1054 10.16 -21.63 -28.40
CA LEU A 1054 11.23 -21.34 -29.36
C LEU A 1054 11.22 -22.39 -30.45
N SER A 1055 10.93 -21.99 -31.69
CA SER A 1055 10.90 -22.88 -32.84
C SER A 1055 12.29 -23.20 -33.43
N SER A 1056 13.33 -22.46 -33.02
CA SER A 1056 14.70 -22.64 -33.51
C SER A 1056 15.73 -22.17 -32.47
N PRO A 1057 16.92 -22.82 -32.38
CA PRO A 1057 18.00 -22.36 -31.50
C PRO A 1057 18.49 -20.94 -31.75
N LYS A 1058 18.38 -20.44 -32.99
CA LYS A 1058 18.78 -19.06 -33.34
C LYS A 1058 17.97 -17.97 -32.64
N TRP A 1059 16.84 -18.34 -32.03
CA TRP A 1059 15.97 -17.43 -31.29
C TRP A 1059 16.32 -17.36 -29.81
N LEU A 1060 17.39 -18.02 -29.40
CA LEU A 1060 17.99 -17.84 -28.09
C LEU A 1060 19.39 -17.25 -28.29
N VAL A 1061 19.61 -16.07 -27.72
CA VAL A 1061 20.90 -15.39 -27.73
C VAL A 1061 21.39 -15.29 -26.29
N ARG A 1062 22.59 -15.76 -26.02
CA ARG A 1062 23.25 -15.57 -24.71
C ARG A 1062 23.86 -14.18 -24.67
N LEU A 1063 23.62 -13.46 -23.58
CA LEU A 1063 24.07 -12.08 -23.40
C LEU A 1063 25.19 -11.93 -22.37
N GLY A 1064 25.52 -13.00 -21.62
CA GLY A 1064 26.53 -12.99 -20.56
C GLY A 1064 25.92 -13.37 -19.22
N GLU A 1065 26.59 -13.02 -18.13
CA GLU A 1065 26.02 -13.12 -16.77
C GLU A 1065 24.98 -12.04 -16.55
N GLY A 1066 23.89 -12.39 -15.88
CA GLY A 1066 22.84 -11.46 -15.48
C GLY A 1066 22.97 -11.03 -14.01
N PRO A 1067 22.18 -10.04 -13.57
CA PRO A 1067 22.06 -9.73 -12.15
C PRO A 1067 21.56 -10.96 -11.38
N ALA A 1068 22.07 -11.16 -10.16
CA ALA A 1068 21.67 -12.27 -9.32
C ALA A 1068 20.17 -12.15 -8.97
N ILE A 1069 19.38 -13.18 -9.30
CA ILE A 1069 17.96 -13.25 -8.93
C ILE A 1069 17.87 -13.83 -7.53
N LYS A 1070 17.56 -12.98 -6.56
CA LYS A 1070 17.22 -13.40 -5.20
C LYS A 1070 15.81 -14.02 -5.19
N PRO A 1071 15.58 -15.14 -4.48
CA PRO A 1071 14.24 -15.66 -4.27
C PRO A 1071 13.35 -14.63 -3.56
N LEU A 1072 12.13 -14.43 -4.05
CA LEU A 1072 11.14 -13.59 -3.37
C LEU A 1072 10.62 -14.34 -2.13
N PHE A 1073 10.82 -13.76 -0.95
CA PHE A 1073 10.28 -14.32 0.28
C PHE A 1073 8.77 -14.02 0.37
N LEU A 1074 7.98 -15.06 0.60
CA LEU A 1074 6.54 -14.95 0.78
C LEU A 1074 6.09 -15.78 1.98
N ARG A 1075 5.10 -15.25 2.71
CA ARG A 1075 4.30 -16.06 3.62
C ARG A 1075 3.55 -17.14 2.85
N THR A 1076 3.37 -18.31 3.46
CA THR A 1076 2.87 -19.50 2.75
C THR A 1076 1.49 -19.30 2.12
N GLY A 1077 0.59 -18.55 2.77
CA GLY A 1077 -0.75 -18.21 2.28
C GLY A 1077 -0.81 -17.11 1.23
N LEU A 1078 0.29 -16.37 1.01
CA LEU A 1078 0.36 -15.30 0.01
C LEU A 1078 0.85 -15.80 -1.36
N VAL A 1079 1.17 -17.08 -1.49
CA VAL A 1079 1.62 -17.69 -2.75
C VAL A 1079 0.44 -17.88 -3.71
N THR A 1080 0.26 -16.91 -4.62
CA THR A 1080 -0.80 -16.93 -5.65
C THR A 1080 -0.26 -17.06 -7.08
N GLU A 1081 -1.16 -17.21 -8.07
CA GLU A 1081 -0.83 -17.23 -9.51
C GLU A 1081 -0.11 -15.97 -10.02
N ALA A 1082 -0.15 -14.85 -9.26
CA ALA A 1082 0.61 -13.65 -9.61
C ALA A 1082 2.13 -13.93 -9.65
N HIS A 1083 2.60 -14.94 -8.91
CA HIS A 1083 4.02 -15.26 -8.80
C HIS A 1083 4.49 -16.37 -9.75
N MET A 1084 3.69 -16.67 -10.79
CA MET A 1084 3.95 -17.80 -11.69
C MET A 1084 5.34 -17.71 -12.33
N ALA A 1085 6.02 -18.86 -12.33
CA ALA A 1085 7.39 -19.02 -12.83
C ALA A 1085 8.46 -18.16 -12.12
N GLN A 1086 8.14 -17.46 -11.03
CA GLN A 1086 9.12 -16.75 -10.21
C GLN A 1086 9.83 -17.68 -9.22
N LEU A 1087 11.10 -17.38 -8.94
CA LEU A 1087 11.86 -17.99 -7.87
C LEU A 1087 11.40 -17.45 -6.52
N LEU A 1088 10.86 -18.33 -5.67
CA LEU A 1088 10.28 -18.01 -4.38
C LEU A 1088 11.07 -18.68 -3.25
N ARG A 1089 10.98 -18.09 -2.06
CA ARG A 1089 11.33 -18.71 -0.78
C ARG A 1089 10.14 -18.65 0.16
N VAL A 1090 9.85 -19.76 0.81
CA VAL A 1090 8.82 -19.86 1.86
C VAL A 1090 9.41 -20.59 3.07
N ALA A 1091 8.83 -20.36 4.24
CA ALA A 1091 9.13 -21.13 5.45
C ALA A 1091 7.83 -21.42 6.19
N GLY A 1092 7.73 -22.58 6.84
CA GLY A 1092 6.53 -22.95 7.57
C GLY A 1092 6.63 -24.32 8.21
N LYS A 1093 5.67 -24.63 9.08
CA LYS A 1093 5.51 -25.97 9.65
C LYS A 1093 4.99 -26.91 8.58
N VAL A 1094 5.54 -28.12 8.58
CA VAL A 1094 5.06 -29.21 7.72
C VAL A 1094 3.69 -29.64 8.23
N THR A 1095 2.64 -29.33 7.48
CA THR A 1095 1.27 -29.73 7.83
C THR A 1095 0.92 -31.08 7.22
N GLN A 1096 1.51 -31.41 6.08
CA GLN A 1096 1.27 -32.65 5.36
C GLN A 1096 2.51 -33.13 4.60
N VAL A 1097 2.71 -34.44 4.57
CA VAL A 1097 3.78 -35.10 3.79
C VAL A 1097 3.18 -36.23 2.96
N THR A 1098 3.60 -36.33 1.70
CA THR A 1098 3.31 -37.45 0.81
C THR A 1098 4.59 -37.97 0.18
N ALA A 1099 4.51 -39.05 -0.60
CA ALA A 1099 5.67 -39.57 -1.34
C ALA A 1099 6.19 -38.60 -2.41
N GLU A 1100 5.40 -37.59 -2.80
CA GLU A 1100 5.67 -36.71 -3.94
C GLU A 1100 5.72 -35.22 -3.56
N ALA A 1101 5.31 -34.83 -2.34
CA ALA A 1101 5.13 -33.44 -1.97
C ALA A 1101 5.11 -33.24 -0.44
N VAL A 1102 5.40 -32.01 -0.02
CA VAL A 1102 5.30 -31.50 1.36
C VAL A 1102 4.44 -30.24 1.35
N TRP A 1103 3.65 -30.00 2.39
CA TRP A 1103 2.91 -28.76 2.59
C TRP A 1103 3.53 -28.00 3.75
N LEU A 1104 3.84 -26.72 3.52
CA LEU A 1104 4.37 -25.80 4.52
C LEU A 1104 3.33 -24.76 4.86
N ASP A 1105 3.17 -24.44 6.14
CA ASP A 1105 2.25 -23.42 6.63
C ASP A 1105 2.87 -22.64 7.79
N ASP A 1106 2.97 -21.32 7.64
CA ASP A 1106 3.42 -20.39 8.69
C ASP A 1106 2.27 -19.84 9.55
N GLY A 1107 1.03 -20.28 9.29
CA GLY A 1107 -0.20 -19.79 9.90
C GLY A 1107 -1.01 -18.87 8.99
N SER A 1108 -0.47 -18.46 7.84
CA SER A 1108 -1.20 -17.70 6.81
C SER A 1108 -1.93 -18.57 5.78
N GLY A 1109 -1.65 -19.87 5.74
CA GLY A 1109 -2.27 -20.83 4.82
C GLY A 1109 -1.24 -21.74 4.16
N PRO A 1110 -1.61 -22.99 3.80
CA PRO A 1110 -0.63 -23.99 3.37
C PRO A 1110 -0.21 -23.81 1.91
N VAL A 1111 1.10 -23.96 1.63
CA VAL A 1111 1.65 -24.03 0.28
C VAL A 1111 2.27 -25.40 -0.01
N ARG A 1112 2.03 -25.92 -1.20
CA ARG A 1112 2.55 -27.21 -1.67
C ARG A 1112 3.95 -27.07 -2.27
N VAL A 1113 4.86 -27.95 -1.88
CA VAL A 1113 6.26 -28.01 -2.33
C VAL A 1113 6.55 -29.39 -2.95
N GLU A 1114 7.10 -29.44 -4.16
CA GLU A 1114 7.39 -30.69 -4.88
C GLU A 1114 8.82 -30.74 -5.47
N PRO A 1115 9.51 -31.90 -5.45
CA PRO A 1115 10.70 -32.12 -6.25
C PRO A 1115 10.36 -32.30 -7.74
N PRO A 1116 11.32 -32.14 -8.67
CA PRO A 1116 11.13 -32.43 -10.08
C PRO A 1116 10.79 -33.90 -10.31
N ARG A 1117 9.86 -34.19 -11.24
CA ARG A 1117 9.45 -35.58 -11.55
C ARG A 1117 10.58 -36.51 -11.99
N ARG A 1118 11.68 -35.95 -12.51
CA ARG A 1118 12.88 -36.68 -12.95
C ARG A 1118 14.11 -36.35 -12.10
N ALA A 1119 13.90 -35.84 -10.90
CA ALA A 1119 14.99 -35.58 -9.97
C ALA A 1119 15.79 -36.87 -9.76
N SER A 1120 17.12 -36.74 -9.81
CA SER A 1120 18.06 -37.78 -9.38
C SER A 1120 18.10 -37.96 -7.86
N TRP A 1121 17.40 -37.08 -7.14
CA TRP A 1121 17.29 -37.01 -5.70
C TRP A 1121 15.81 -37.14 -5.27
N ARG A 1122 15.57 -37.35 -3.99
CA ARG A 1122 14.23 -37.41 -3.39
C ARG A 1122 14.16 -36.41 -2.25
N LEU A 1123 12.95 -35.97 -1.90
CA LEU A 1123 12.72 -35.18 -0.70
C LEU A 1123 13.43 -35.83 0.51
N PRO A 1124 14.11 -35.04 1.35
CA PRO A 1124 14.68 -35.54 2.60
C PRO A 1124 13.57 -36.11 3.49
N PHE A 1125 13.94 -36.91 4.49
CA PHE A 1125 12.97 -37.42 5.45
C PHE A 1125 12.40 -36.24 6.25
N VAL A 1126 11.09 -36.07 6.19
CA VAL A 1126 10.35 -34.95 6.78
C VAL A 1126 9.07 -35.48 7.42
N GLU A 1127 8.73 -34.97 8.60
CA GLU A 1127 7.55 -35.37 9.37
C GLU A 1127 6.61 -34.17 9.60
N PRO A 1128 5.29 -34.39 9.67
CA PRO A 1128 4.37 -33.35 10.12
C PRO A 1128 4.80 -32.72 11.45
N GLY A 1129 4.76 -31.40 11.53
CA GLY A 1129 5.19 -30.60 12.67
C GLY A 1129 6.62 -30.06 12.59
N MET A 1130 7.46 -30.58 11.69
CA MET A 1130 8.80 -30.01 11.45
C MET A 1130 8.68 -28.63 10.78
N THR A 1131 9.47 -27.64 11.17
CA THR A 1131 9.59 -26.40 10.40
C THR A 1131 10.61 -26.60 9.29
N LEU A 1132 10.27 -26.20 8.05
CA LEU A 1132 11.17 -26.24 6.90
C LEU A 1132 11.12 -24.90 6.15
N SER A 1133 12.21 -24.58 5.45
CA SER A 1133 12.25 -23.58 4.39
C SER A 1133 12.37 -24.29 3.03
N ALA A 1134 11.69 -23.72 2.02
CA ALA A 1134 11.76 -24.19 0.64
C ALA A 1134 12.03 -23.03 -0.31
N ILE A 1135 12.99 -23.20 -1.21
CA ILE A 1135 13.32 -22.31 -2.32
C ILE A 1135 12.95 -23.03 -3.61
N GLY A 1136 12.17 -22.41 -4.48
CA GLY A 1136 11.80 -23.05 -5.73
C GLY A 1136 10.98 -22.16 -6.63
N VAL A 1137 10.64 -22.66 -7.81
CA VAL A 1137 9.87 -21.88 -8.77
C VAL A 1137 8.40 -22.21 -8.69
N LEU A 1138 7.55 -21.20 -8.58
CA LEU A 1138 6.10 -21.41 -8.61
C LEU A 1138 5.68 -21.98 -9.96
N SER A 1139 5.11 -23.18 -9.93
CA SER A 1139 4.73 -23.92 -11.12
C SER A 1139 3.27 -24.32 -11.03
N ARG A 1140 2.66 -24.50 -12.20
CA ARG A 1140 1.27 -24.93 -12.30
C ARG A 1140 1.15 -26.12 -13.23
N VAL A 1141 0.37 -27.09 -12.79
CA VAL A 1141 -0.04 -28.20 -13.64
C VAL A 1141 -1.55 -28.36 -13.51
N ASP A 1142 -2.25 -28.01 -14.58
CA ASP A 1142 -3.72 -28.01 -14.66
C ASP A 1142 -4.33 -27.07 -13.60
N ASP A 1143 -4.93 -27.57 -12.51
CA ASP A 1143 -5.47 -26.75 -11.40
C ASP A 1143 -4.57 -26.72 -10.16
N ARG A 1144 -3.40 -27.33 -10.24
CA ARG A 1144 -2.51 -27.52 -9.08
C ARG A 1144 -1.35 -26.54 -9.11
N LEU A 1145 -1.32 -25.66 -8.11
CA LEU A 1145 -0.22 -24.73 -7.85
C LEU A 1145 0.76 -25.32 -6.83
N PHE A 1146 2.06 -25.22 -7.08
CA PHE A 1146 3.09 -25.73 -6.18
C PHE A 1146 4.44 -25.07 -6.44
N ILE A 1147 5.26 -24.96 -5.40
CA ILE A 1147 6.66 -24.55 -5.50
C ILE A 1147 7.48 -25.77 -5.93
N GLN A 1148 8.11 -25.67 -7.09
CA GLN A 1148 8.94 -26.73 -7.65
C GLN A 1148 10.41 -26.50 -7.28
N LEU A 1149 10.98 -27.41 -6.50
CA LEU A 1149 12.36 -27.36 -6.02
C LEU A 1149 13.34 -27.64 -7.18
N ARG A 1150 14.50 -26.98 -7.20
CA ARG A 1150 15.49 -27.18 -8.28
C ARG A 1150 16.52 -28.24 -7.92
N ARG A 1151 16.83 -28.37 -6.63
CA ARG A 1151 17.85 -29.28 -6.09
C ARG A 1151 17.47 -29.76 -4.69
N ALA A 1152 18.23 -30.70 -4.12
CA ALA A 1152 17.91 -31.24 -2.79
C ALA A 1152 18.09 -30.19 -1.69
N GLU A 1153 19.04 -29.28 -1.88
CA GLU A 1153 19.43 -28.22 -0.95
C GLU A 1153 18.39 -27.08 -0.91
N ASP A 1154 17.51 -27.03 -1.91
CA ASP A 1154 16.42 -26.05 -2.00
C ASP A 1154 15.30 -26.35 -0.97
N ILE A 1155 15.34 -27.47 -0.24
CA ILE A 1155 14.47 -27.73 0.91
C ILE A 1155 15.31 -28.17 2.12
N SER A 1156 15.20 -27.41 3.20
CA SER A 1156 15.98 -27.61 4.41
C SER A 1156 15.15 -27.26 5.65
N PRO A 1157 15.52 -27.73 6.85
CA PRO A 1157 15.13 -27.04 8.07
C PRO A 1157 15.49 -25.55 7.94
N PRO A 1158 14.66 -24.61 8.45
CA PRO A 1158 15.06 -23.20 8.51
C PRO A 1158 16.44 -23.17 9.20
N PRO A 1159 17.46 -22.53 8.62
CA PRO A 1159 18.85 -22.81 8.99
C PRO A 1159 19.32 -22.52 10.44
N GLY A 1160 18.82 -23.29 11.39
CA GLY A 1160 19.12 -23.25 12.82
C GLY A 1160 18.87 -24.60 13.49
N MET A 1161 18.54 -25.64 12.73
CA MET A 1161 18.51 -27.01 13.24
C MET A 1161 19.17 -27.97 12.26
N LEU A 1162 20.44 -28.29 12.51
CA LEU A 1162 21.02 -29.54 12.02
C LEU A 1162 20.63 -30.70 12.97
N PRO A 1163 20.42 -31.90 12.41
CA PRO A 1163 19.82 -33.03 13.11
C PRO A 1163 20.78 -33.60 14.15
N VAL A 1164 20.23 -34.08 15.27
CA VAL A 1164 20.99 -34.98 16.15
C VAL A 1164 21.22 -36.29 15.40
N THR A 1165 22.39 -36.44 14.76
CA THR A 1165 22.95 -37.73 14.35
C THR A 1165 23.82 -38.31 15.46
N GLY A 1166 23.41 -39.47 16.01
CA GLY A 1166 24.24 -40.39 16.79
C GLY A 1166 23.57 -40.81 18.10
N GLY A 1167 23.35 -42.07 18.43
CA GLY A 1167 23.67 -43.33 17.80
C GLY A 1167 23.53 -44.43 18.85
N ALA A 1168 22.84 -45.53 18.52
CA ALA A 1168 23.07 -46.81 19.18
C ALA A 1168 23.03 -47.91 18.11
N VAL A 1169 24.22 -48.34 17.72
CA VAL A 1169 24.47 -49.52 16.92
C VAL A 1169 24.05 -50.76 17.71
N LYS A 1170 23.10 -51.55 17.16
CA LYS A 1170 23.13 -53.02 17.23
C LYS A 1170 22.63 -53.62 15.92
N ARG A 1171 23.56 -54.09 15.10
CA ARG A 1171 23.40 -55.25 14.18
C ARG A 1171 23.98 -56.48 14.90
N PRO A 1172 23.49 -57.72 14.70
CA PRO A 1172 23.46 -58.35 13.38
C PRO A 1172 22.24 -59.25 13.07
N LEU A 1173 21.82 -59.25 11.80
CA LEU A 1173 21.16 -60.39 11.16
C LEU A 1173 22.14 -61.58 11.15
N PRO A 1174 21.70 -62.87 11.23
CA PRO A 1174 21.18 -63.49 10.01
C PRO A 1174 20.21 -64.69 10.17
N ALA A 1175 19.58 -65.01 9.02
CA ALA A 1175 19.06 -66.31 8.60
C ALA A 1175 17.84 -66.82 9.38
N ARG A 1176 16.75 -67.24 8.73
CA ARG A 1176 16.62 -68.15 7.59
C ARG A 1176 15.29 -67.76 6.91
N GLY A 1177 15.13 -67.80 5.61
CA GLY A 1177 15.56 -68.85 4.70
C GLY A 1177 14.35 -69.16 3.83
N PHE A 1178 14.58 -69.10 2.53
CA PHE A 1178 13.70 -69.61 1.48
C PHE A 1178 13.00 -70.92 1.88
N VAL A 1179 11.68 -70.99 1.74
CA VAL A 1179 10.99 -72.11 1.08
C VAL A 1179 9.70 -71.58 0.46
N ARG A 1180 9.68 -71.40 -0.87
CA ARG A 1180 8.46 -71.58 -1.65
C ARG A 1180 8.33 -73.08 -1.94
N TYR A 1181 7.21 -73.63 -1.50
CA TYR A 1181 6.49 -74.85 -1.94
C TYR A 1181 7.28 -76.13 -2.24
N PRO A 1182 6.89 -77.24 -1.60
CA PRO A 1182 6.33 -78.34 -2.38
C PRO A 1182 5.15 -79.06 -1.69
N GLY A 1183 4.11 -79.41 -2.46
CA GLY A 1183 3.10 -80.40 -2.06
C GLY A 1183 1.64 -80.01 -2.26
N PHE A 1184 1.19 -79.99 -3.52
CA PHE A 1184 -0.21 -79.88 -3.95
C PHE A 1184 -1.18 -80.89 -3.30
N ARG A 1185 -2.46 -80.51 -3.19
CA ARG A 1185 -3.55 -81.03 -4.04
C ARG A 1185 -4.89 -80.33 -3.78
N ILE A 1186 -5.38 -79.61 -4.78
CA ILE A 1186 -6.82 -79.54 -5.05
C ILE A 1186 -7.17 -80.84 -5.79
N SER A 1187 -8.21 -81.55 -5.37
CA SER A 1187 -8.85 -82.56 -6.21
C SER A 1187 -10.07 -81.96 -6.90
N CYS A 1188 -9.83 -81.43 -8.12
CA CYS A 1188 -10.77 -81.10 -9.22
C CYS A 1188 -11.79 -79.97 -8.97
N ARG A 1189 -12.20 -79.11 -9.92
CA ARG A 1189 -11.84 -78.79 -11.34
C ARG A 1189 -12.70 -77.55 -11.67
N LEU A 1190 -12.13 -76.50 -12.29
CA LEU A 1190 -12.71 -75.51 -13.26
C LEU A 1190 -14.12 -74.88 -13.02
N PRO A 1191 -14.44 -73.71 -13.63
CA PRO A 1191 -13.60 -72.76 -14.37
C PRO A 1191 -13.17 -71.54 -13.55
#